data_AF-A0A535FEQ2-F1
#
_entry.id   AF-A0A535FEQ2-F1
#
_cell.length_a   1.000
_cell.length_b   1.000
_cell.length_c   1.000
_cell.angle_alpha   90.00
_cell.angle_beta   90.00
_cell.angle_gamma   90.00
#
_symmetry.space_group_name_H-M   'P 1'
#
loop_
_entity.id
_entity.type
_entity.pdbx_description
1 polymer ?
#
loop_
_entity_poly.entity_id
_entity_poly.type
_entity_poly.pdbx_seq_one_letter_code
_entity_poly.pdbx_strand_id
1 'polypeptide(L)'
;MLAFYRTITPLAAMKLPCYIQLQQADEVPELTYDQGGKKTFLGRASRMATQYVGTKRACFLCILCRQACQGIELAGRIIAALERVIDGERTPALLIDTGTARVELRLQDQYYRSLVRELKARGNVIGTYELPLRVYHLPTPPTVVEYNGKPRLCYQGNAYTLAVVAPDILLNITDLNQAEYCTRQHLLNRLSPSAPSAATIRGNIVHYCFKELLKEHDRGRANALQVSIPNGLGKDIGPLRLPRREVHTPNPNESSENALDTLHRHLEQALQLNSLDMALANVSLDAMRADTMPHLESLAHWYENERATLWDMPTRDPAHSPHTEGNQVRAETFLLAPEIGLRGRLDLFWQQASRQRLLELKTGAATGDLPKREHRWQVLGYHALLIVRRDSQMKKALATLLYSGTPGHAQAIGIPATIREIQRVNEIRNILILEHVTGIPSAPPGPSRCTRCSMLNPCQQISSLLQWQAPEPEQHTAQQSTNETIANILRPRSVSTDEDRAFFAKYYRLLQLEGRAGEEQQAMLWKLSVAQRLERGTAIADLEPLDEPVVNKDGWEQTFRCPNTSELRDGDEILLSNDDPIAGEVVTGTILKISSEHVTVWTRELITHPTLLDRYDNDIVHVRTQQNLLRWLQSHAHLRDLVAGKVRPRFTERPFAGRSDFNMEQNLAVARALQMQDYLLIHGPPGTGKTSVIAEIVCRFCDQGQRVLLAAFTNQAIDNLLKRLDKEGCHDYLRLGHERSVDDHVKPRLLQTLVDAIADPTSVHSLLHLTPIVASTTATWSSDKYSPPPSQDAEHTLDDPGLHFDVAIIDEAGQLTVPAILGALRFAKKFILVGDEKQLPPLVLSKTAAEQGLAISLFSSLKVLNDEYIQKQPLTISACVSLRTQYRMNKWIANFSSTVFYEKQLLAHSSIANRKLMFPTTTNKQSISREAPTISRAIHPAFPLVFLDVQALTTQQASSMQSDGEAIAEQRADKRDTYTETKTSNEEAQAVRVLVAALLARGIAQRDIGIIAPYRAQVANIRRHLFTHDPSLPWQALAIDSPLSVDTVDRFQGGERSVIIMSFATSSEPQQQSQRREFLLNPHRLNVALTRAQCKLILVGCVPALENLPIFCRLITYCRSMNTVVGYGM
;
A
#
# COMPACT_ATOMS: atom_id res chain seq x y z
N MET A 1 -34.86 46.75 33.47
CA MET A 1 -35.07 46.92 34.92
C MET A 1 -35.90 45.74 35.41
N LEU A 2 -35.64 45.21 36.61
CA LEU A 2 -36.51 44.40 37.50
C LEU A 2 -37.28 43.19 36.88
N ALA A 3 -37.12 41.93 37.32
CA ALA A 3 -37.41 41.36 38.65
C ALA A 3 -38.94 41.28 38.95
N PHE A 4 -39.54 40.23 39.55
CA PHE A 4 -39.05 38.95 40.12
C PHE A 4 -40.26 37.98 40.39
N TYR A 5 -40.03 36.83 41.03
CA TYR A 5 -41.02 35.82 41.50
C TYR A 5 -41.75 35.01 40.38
N ARG A 6 -41.96 33.67 40.43
CA ARG A 6 -42.43 32.72 41.48
C ARG A 6 -43.91 32.94 41.85
N THR A 7 -44.77 31.95 42.08
CA THR A 7 -44.68 30.46 42.05
C THR A 7 -46.12 29.90 42.03
N ILE A 8 -46.33 28.68 41.52
CA ILE A 8 -47.15 27.61 42.14
C ILE A 8 -47.13 26.36 41.23
N THR A 9 -46.84 25.21 41.83
CA THR A 9 -47.05 23.83 41.34
C THR A 9 -48.09 23.18 42.26
N PRO A 10 -48.94 22.25 41.80
CA PRO A 10 -48.50 20.85 41.62
C PRO A 10 -49.16 20.03 40.47
N LEU A 11 -48.51 18.90 40.14
CA LEU A 11 -49.03 17.56 39.73
C LEU A 11 -50.47 17.47 39.15
N ALA A 12 -50.77 16.75 38.04
CA ALA A 12 -50.14 15.54 37.50
C ALA A 12 -50.57 15.19 36.03
N ALA A 13 -50.11 14.03 35.54
CA ALA A 13 -50.66 13.19 34.47
C ALA A 13 -50.45 13.55 32.96
N MET A 14 -49.59 12.74 32.31
CA MET A 14 -49.59 12.26 30.91
C MET A 14 -50.53 12.91 29.86
N LYS A 15 -49.94 13.42 28.76
CA LYS A 15 -50.14 12.88 27.38
C LYS A 15 -49.31 13.61 26.31
N LEU A 16 -48.84 12.85 25.32
CA LEU A 16 -48.50 13.31 23.96
C LEU A 16 -49.81 13.65 23.20
N PRO A 17 -49.83 14.66 22.29
CA PRO A 17 -49.26 14.45 20.96
C PRO A 17 -48.59 15.68 20.29
N CYS A 18 -47.75 15.41 19.28
CA CYS A 18 -47.43 16.40 18.24
C CYS A 18 -48.49 16.34 17.12
N TYR A 19 -48.96 17.50 16.68
CA TYR A 19 -49.68 17.69 15.42
C TYR A 19 -49.41 19.10 14.90
N ILE A 20 -48.74 19.23 13.75
CA ILE A 20 -48.74 20.44 12.91
C ILE A 20 -49.05 19.97 11.49
N GLN A 21 -49.87 20.74 10.79
CA GLN A 21 -50.59 20.29 9.60
C GLN A 21 -49.73 20.32 8.33
N LEU A 22 -49.96 19.34 7.45
CA LEU A 22 -49.77 19.47 6.01
C LEU A 22 -51.17 19.50 5.38
N GLN A 23 -51.52 20.61 4.74
CA GLN A 23 -52.75 20.70 3.94
C GLN A 23 -52.43 20.35 2.47
N GLN A 24 -53.30 19.52 1.88
CA GLN A 24 -53.92 19.64 0.53
C GLN A 24 -53.08 20.20 -0.63
N ALA A 25 -53.10 19.67 -1.86
CA ALA A 25 -53.94 18.65 -2.51
C ALA A 25 -53.28 18.22 -3.86
N ASP A 26 -53.63 17.14 -4.55
CA ASP A 26 -54.51 15.98 -4.22
C ASP A 26 -53.86 14.68 -4.80
N GLU A 27 -54.45 13.58 -5.30
CA GLU A 27 -55.79 13.16 -5.76
C GLU A 27 -55.89 11.62 -5.65
N VAL A 28 -57.10 11.02 -5.65
CA VAL A 28 -57.31 9.56 -5.53
C VAL A 28 -58.50 9.06 -6.39
N PRO A 29 -58.36 7.99 -7.21
CA PRO A 29 -59.47 7.39 -7.95
C PRO A 29 -60.39 6.51 -7.07
N GLU A 30 -61.67 6.42 -7.45
CA GLU A 30 -62.76 5.85 -6.63
C GLU A 30 -62.76 4.32 -6.50
N LEU A 31 -63.43 3.83 -5.45
CA LEU A 31 -63.74 2.42 -5.23
C LEU A 31 -65.25 2.23 -5.06
N THR A 32 -65.90 1.56 -6.02
CA THR A 32 -67.33 1.25 -5.97
C THR A 32 -67.64 0.04 -5.10
N TYR A 33 -68.72 0.13 -4.31
CA TYR A 33 -69.28 -0.97 -3.52
C TYR A 33 -70.43 -1.66 -4.28
N ASP A 34 -70.69 -2.93 -3.96
CA ASP A 34 -71.89 -3.66 -4.42
C ASP A 34 -72.72 -4.20 -3.23
N GLN A 35 -73.99 -4.48 -3.48
CA GLN A 35 -75.06 -4.63 -2.47
C GLN A 35 -75.08 -6.00 -1.79
N GLY A 36 -74.04 -6.32 -1.02
CA GLY A 36 -73.98 -7.56 -0.24
C GLY A 36 -72.77 -7.60 0.69
N GLY A 37 -72.79 -6.83 1.78
CA GLY A 37 -71.64 -6.50 2.62
C GLY A 37 -70.85 -7.67 3.24
N LYS A 38 -70.01 -8.35 2.45
CA LYS A 38 -68.96 -9.28 2.86
C LYS A 38 -67.72 -9.09 1.99
N LYS A 39 -66.55 -8.94 2.61
CA LYS A 39 -65.26 -8.97 1.89
C LYS A 39 -64.84 -10.42 1.63
N THR A 40 -64.85 -10.86 0.38
CA THR A 40 -64.33 -12.16 -0.04
C THR A 40 -62.99 -12.00 -0.76
N PHE A 41 -61.91 -12.38 -0.08
CA PHE A 41 -60.60 -12.56 -0.73
C PHE A 41 -60.59 -13.94 -1.41
N LEU A 42 -60.70 -13.97 -2.74
CA LEU A 42 -60.45 -15.16 -3.56
C LEU A 42 -59.05 -15.02 -4.20
N GLY A 43 -58.24 -16.08 -4.18
CA GLY A 43 -56.83 -15.96 -4.56
C GLY A 43 -56.19 -17.23 -5.10
N ARG A 44 -54.90 -17.10 -5.44
CA ARG A 44 -53.95 -18.12 -5.92
C ARG A 44 -54.16 -18.68 -7.34
N ALA A 45 -53.43 -18.08 -8.29
CA ALA A 45 -52.29 -18.75 -8.92
C ALA A 45 -51.12 -17.72 -8.94
N SER A 46 -49.93 -17.95 -8.40
CA SER A 46 -48.98 -19.08 -8.52
C SER A 46 -48.11 -18.99 -9.79
N ARG A 47 -46.79 -18.93 -9.57
CA ARG A 47 -45.69 -19.03 -10.56
C ARG A 47 -45.70 -18.04 -11.73
N MET A 48 -44.98 -16.92 -11.54
CA MET A 48 -44.03 -16.49 -12.57
C MET A 48 -42.72 -16.01 -11.94
N ALA A 49 -41.79 -16.95 -11.76
CA ALA A 49 -40.38 -16.63 -11.60
C ALA A 49 -39.79 -16.37 -12.99
N THR A 50 -40.16 -15.23 -13.58
CA THR A 50 -39.83 -14.92 -14.98
C THR A 50 -38.36 -14.54 -15.09
N GLN A 51 -37.65 -15.21 -16.00
CA GLN A 51 -36.23 -14.95 -16.27
C GLN A 51 -36.05 -13.49 -16.72
N TYR A 52 -35.23 -12.72 -15.99
CA TYR A 52 -34.92 -11.33 -16.32
C TYR A 52 -33.92 -11.23 -17.49
N VAL A 53 -34.37 -11.63 -18.68
CA VAL A 53 -33.63 -11.51 -19.94
C VAL A 53 -34.13 -10.28 -20.69
N GLY A 54 -33.27 -9.26 -20.83
CA GLY A 54 -33.45 -8.20 -21.82
C GLY A 54 -34.26 -6.96 -21.41
N THR A 55 -33.86 -6.27 -20.34
CA THR A 55 -34.28 -4.86 -20.08
C THR A 55 -33.06 -3.93 -20.00
N LYS A 56 -33.19 -2.69 -20.51
CA LYS A 56 -32.10 -1.69 -20.49
C LYS A 56 -31.74 -1.35 -19.04
N ARG A 57 -30.47 -1.53 -18.65
CA ARG A 57 -29.96 -1.19 -17.30
C ARG A 57 -30.19 0.29 -17.00
N ALA A 58 -31.05 0.62 -16.04
CA ALA A 58 -31.16 1.99 -15.52
C ALA A 58 -29.90 2.34 -14.70
N CYS A 59 -29.42 3.59 -14.78
CA CYS A 59 -28.28 4.02 -13.97
C CYS A 59 -28.66 4.13 -12.48
N PHE A 60 -27.67 4.09 -11.57
CA PHE A 60 -27.89 4.03 -10.12
C PHE A 60 -28.73 5.20 -9.55
N LEU A 61 -28.74 6.36 -10.23
CA LEU A 61 -29.51 7.56 -9.86
C LEU A 61 -30.97 7.54 -10.35
N CYS A 62 -31.37 6.67 -11.29
CA CYS A 62 -32.77 6.61 -11.76
C CYS A 62 -33.75 6.24 -10.63
N ILE A 63 -33.29 5.42 -9.66
CA ILE A 63 -34.03 5.05 -8.45
C ILE A 63 -34.40 6.29 -7.62
N LEU A 64 -33.54 7.31 -7.60
CA LEU A 64 -33.77 8.58 -6.90
C LEU A 64 -34.60 9.56 -7.74
N CYS A 65 -34.44 9.56 -9.06
CA CYS A 65 -35.13 10.48 -9.97
C CYS A 65 -36.59 10.08 -10.27
N ARG A 66 -36.95 8.79 -10.09
CA ARG A 66 -38.21 8.16 -10.57
C ARG A 66 -38.42 8.18 -12.10
N GLN A 67 -37.61 8.92 -12.85
CA GLN A 67 -37.54 8.92 -14.31
C GLN A 67 -36.36 8.04 -14.78
N ALA A 68 -36.58 7.22 -15.82
CA ALA A 68 -35.52 6.46 -16.46
C ALA A 68 -34.64 7.35 -17.35
N CYS A 69 -33.33 7.13 -17.33
CA CYS A 69 -32.40 7.80 -18.22
C CYS A 69 -32.43 7.21 -19.65
N GLN A 70 -32.36 8.06 -20.67
CA GLN A 70 -32.15 7.63 -22.06
C GLN A 70 -30.67 7.32 -22.33
N GLY A 71 -29.76 8.15 -21.79
CA GLY A 71 -28.34 7.85 -21.70
C GLY A 71 -28.00 7.32 -20.31
N ILE A 72 -27.62 6.04 -20.24
CA ILE A 72 -27.23 5.35 -18.99
C ILE A 72 -25.94 5.97 -18.43
N GLU A 73 -24.95 6.10 -19.32
CA GLU A 73 -23.63 6.68 -19.06
C GLU A 73 -23.13 7.35 -20.36
N LEU A 74 -22.38 8.44 -20.22
CA LEU A 74 -21.57 9.04 -21.28
C LEU A 74 -20.13 9.16 -20.75
N ALA A 75 -19.17 8.58 -21.45
CA ALA A 75 -17.75 8.59 -21.08
C ALA A 75 -16.89 9.21 -22.19
N GLY A 76 -15.84 9.93 -21.81
CA GLY A 76 -14.90 10.57 -22.75
C GLY A 76 -13.81 11.37 -22.05
N ARG A 77 -13.08 12.18 -22.82
CA ARG A 77 -12.04 13.10 -22.35
C ARG A 77 -12.53 14.55 -22.46
N ILE A 78 -12.27 15.38 -21.46
CA ILE A 78 -12.59 16.81 -21.54
C ILE A 78 -11.64 17.47 -22.56
N ILE A 79 -12.21 18.23 -23.51
CA ILE A 79 -11.47 19.04 -24.50
C ILE A 79 -11.41 20.50 -24.06
N ALA A 80 -12.53 21.03 -23.54
CA ALA A 80 -12.65 22.42 -23.11
C ALA A 80 -13.80 22.60 -22.10
N ALA A 81 -13.73 23.68 -21.31
CA ALA A 81 -14.81 24.14 -20.45
C ALA A 81 -15.27 25.54 -20.87
N LEU A 82 -16.59 25.79 -20.87
CA LEU A 82 -17.23 26.98 -21.43
C LEU A 82 -18.33 27.51 -20.50
N GLU A 83 -18.52 28.83 -20.46
CA GLU A 83 -19.81 29.40 -20.02
C GLU A 83 -20.57 29.74 -21.31
N ARG A 84 -21.76 29.15 -21.52
CA ARG A 84 -22.68 29.52 -22.61
C ARG A 84 -23.68 30.54 -22.08
N VAL A 85 -24.16 31.45 -22.93
CA VAL A 85 -25.39 32.21 -22.66
C VAL A 85 -26.53 31.53 -23.41
N ILE A 86 -27.58 31.14 -22.69
CA ILE A 86 -28.77 30.47 -23.21
C ILE A 86 -29.97 31.13 -22.53
N ASP A 87 -30.91 31.65 -23.33
CA ASP A 87 -32.13 32.33 -22.84
C ASP A 87 -31.87 33.48 -21.83
N GLY A 88 -30.68 34.10 -21.93
CA GLY A 88 -30.18 35.14 -21.02
C GLY A 88 -29.35 34.64 -19.84
N GLU A 89 -29.49 33.37 -19.44
CA GLU A 89 -28.75 32.77 -18.33
C GLU A 89 -27.36 32.25 -18.75
N ARG A 90 -26.43 32.22 -17.79
CA ARG A 90 -25.09 31.62 -18.00
C ARG A 90 -25.08 30.16 -17.58
N THR A 91 -25.10 29.25 -18.55
CA THR A 91 -25.01 27.79 -18.33
C THR A 91 -23.56 27.30 -18.40
N PRO A 92 -23.07 26.50 -17.43
CA PRO A 92 -21.79 25.81 -17.54
C PRO A 92 -21.88 24.67 -18.58
N ALA A 93 -20.88 24.57 -19.45
CA ALA A 93 -20.80 23.52 -20.45
C ALA A 93 -19.39 22.93 -20.58
N LEU A 94 -19.31 21.63 -20.86
CA LEU A 94 -18.07 20.92 -21.17
C LEU A 94 -18.11 20.41 -22.61
N LEU A 95 -16.99 20.57 -23.33
CA LEU A 95 -16.76 19.85 -24.59
C LEU A 95 -15.98 18.58 -24.28
N ILE A 96 -16.48 17.45 -24.79
CA ILE A 96 -15.98 16.10 -24.50
C ILE A 96 -15.69 15.39 -25.83
N ASP A 97 -14.59 14.65 -25.88
CA ASP A 97 -14.31 13.70 -26.97
C ASP A 97 -14.61 12.28 -26.48
N THR A 98 -15.53 11.58 -27.13
CA THR A 98 -15.86 10.17 -26.82
C THR A 98 -14.99 9.19 -27.62
N GLY A 99 -14.03 9.68 -28.41
CA GLY A 99 -13.31 8.90 -29.42
C GLY A 99 -14.13 8.59 -30.68
N THR A 100 -15.46 8.67 -30.59
CA THR A 100 -16.40 8.47 -31.71
C THR A 100 -17.09 9.76 -32.15
N ALA A 101 -17.29 10.71 -31.24
CA ALA A 101 -17.96 11.98 -31.50
C ALA A 101 -17.45 13.08 -30.57
N ARG A 102 -17.62 14.34 -31.00
CA ARG A 102 -17.50 15.50 -30.11
C ARG A 102 -18.86 15.86 -29.54
N VAL A 103 -18.89 16.02 -28.23
CA VAL A 103 -20.10 16.18 -27.43
C VAL A 103 -20.03 17.49 -26.65
N GLU A 104 -21.13 18.22 -26.58
CA GLU A 104 -21.32 19.36 -25.68
C GLU A 104 -22.30 18.96 -24.57
N LEU A 105 -21.81 18.93 -23.34
CA LEU A 105 -22.61 18.62 -22.15
C LEU A 105 -22.92 19.93 -21.42
N ARG A 106 -24.20 20.32 -21.42
CA ARG A 106 -24.70 21.45 -20.63
C ARG A 106 -25.11 20.96 -19.24
N LEU A 107 -24.56 21.57 -18.20
CA LEU A 107 -24.73 21.14 -16.81
C LEU A 107 -25.57 22.14 -16.02
N GLN A 108 -26.13 21.71 -14.89
CA GLN A 108 -26.81 22.62 -13.99
C GLN A 108 -25.84 23.58 -13.31
N ASP A 109 -26.21 24.86 -13.31
CA ASP A 109 -25.35 25.95 -12.85
C ASP A 109 -24.87 25.78 -11.40
N GLN A 110 -25.80 25.39 -10.52
CA GLN A 110 -25.63 25.33 -9.05
C GLN A 110 -24.46 24.46 -8.56
N TYR A 111 -24.03 23.45 -9.33
CA TYR A 111 -23.02 22.46 -8.91
C TYR A 111 -21.83 22.31 -9.88
N TYR A 112 -21.87 23.00 -11.02
CA TYR A 112 -20.86 22.83 -12.08
C TYR A 112 -20.27 24.16 -12.59
N ARG A 113 -20.83 25.31 -12.18
CA ARG A 113 -20.24 26.63 -12.44
C ARG A 113 -18.85 26.76 -11.80
N SER A 114 -18.64 26.23 -10.59
CA SER A 114 -17.33 26.24 -9.93
C SER A 114 -16.31 25.42 -10.72
N LEU A 115 -16.65 24.15 -11.03
CA LEU A 115 -15.81 23.24 -11.81
C LEU A 115 -15.44 23.80 -13.19
N VAL A 116 -16.40 24.39 -13.92
CA VAL A 116 -16.13 25.01 -15.23
C VAL A 116 -15.21 26.23 -15.12
N ARG A 117 -15.30 27.02 -14.05
CA ARG A 117 -14.38 28.14 -13.81
C ARG A 117 -12.97 27.66 -13.48
N GLU A 118 -12.84 26.66 -12.61
CA GLU A 118 -11.58 26.04 -12.23
C GLU A 118 -10.87 25.34 -13.41
N LEU A 119 -11.63 24.76 -14.34
CA LEU A 119 -11.12 24.24 -15.61
C LEU A 119 -10.67 25.35 -16.56
N LYS A 120 -11.48 26.42 -16.71
CA LYS A 120 -11.14 27.57 -17.58
C LYS A 120 -9.91 28.34 -17.08
N ALA A 121 -9.78 28.53 -15.77
CA ALA A 121 -8.65 29.22 -15.15
C ALA A 121 -7.32 28.47 -15.37
N ARG A 122 -7.35 27.13 -15.42
CA ARG A 122 -6.18 26.27 -15.70
C ARG A 122 -5.85 26.14 -17.20
N GLY A 123 -6.69 26.63 -18.11
CA GLY A 123 -6.39 26.74 -19.55
C GLY A 123 -5.91 25.44 -20.20
N ASN A 124 -4.69 25.46 -20.74
CA ASN A 124 -4.11 24.34 -21.51
C ASN A 124 -3.96 23.02 -20.71
N VAL A 125 -4.08 23.04 -19.37
CA VAL A 125 -4.10 21.85 -18.51
C VAL A 125 -5.05 20.76 -19.02
N ILE A 126 -6.20 21.15 -19.60
CA ILE A 126 -7.19 20.19 -20.11
C ILE A 126 -6.57 19.26 -21.17
N GLY A 127 -5.74 19.80 -22.07
CA GLY A 127 -5.01 19.03 -23.07
C GLY A 127 -3.77 18.31 -22.52
N THR A 128 -3.08 18.90 -21.54
CA THR A 128 -1.84 18.35 -20.96
C THR A 128 -2.07 17.10 -20.08
N TYR A 129 -3.25 16.96 -19.47
CA TYR A 129 -3.54 15.90 -18.50
C TYR A 129 -4.64 14.91 -18.95
N GLU A 130 -5.11 15.01 -20.21
CA GLU A 130 -6.10 14.12 -20.86
C GLU A 130 -7.35 13.79 -20.01
N LEU A 131 -7.82 14.75 -19.21
CA LEU A 131 -8.77 14.55 -18.10
C LEU A 131 -10.01 13.72 -18.50
N PRO A 132 -10.18 12.49 -17.97
CA PRO A 132 -11.38 11.69 -18.22
C PRO A 132 -12.63 12.30 -17.58
N LEU A 133 -13.79 11.99 -18.13
CA LEU A 133 -15.10 12.30 -17.57
C LEU A 133 -16.05 11.11 -17.77
N ARG A 134 -16.75 10.69 -16.71
CA ARG A 134 -17.98 9.87 -16.81
C ARG A 134 -19.17 10.72 -16.39
N VAL A 135 -20.31 10.53 -17.04
CA VAL A 135 -21.53 11.30 -16.81
C VAL A 135 -22.70 10.33 -16.69
N TYR A 136 -23.37 10.34 -15.54
CA TYR A 136 -24.49 9.46 -15.22
C TYR A 136 -25.81 10.22 -15.24
N HIS A 137 -26.89 9.49 -15.55
CA HIS A 137 -28.26 10.00 -15.61
C HIS A 137 -28.46 11.15 -16.62
N LEU A 138 -28.58 10.79 -17.90
CA LEU A 138 -28.99 11.70 -18.97
C LEU A 138 -30.46 11.39 -19.34
N PRO A 139 -31.44 12.20 -18.89
CA PRO A 139 -32.86 11.89 -19.04
C PRO A 139 -33.39 12.11 -20.46
N THR A 140 -32.77 13.03 -21.21
CA THR A 140 -33.16 13.41 -22.57
C THR A 140 -32.17 12.87 -23.60
N PRO A 141 -32.62 12.58 -24.84
CA PRO A 141 -31.72 12.30 -25.94
C PRO A 141 -30.90 13.55 -26.32
N PRO A 142 -29.69 13.38 -26.91
CA PRO A 142 -28.92 14.51 -27.39
C PRO A 142 -29.60 15.19 -28.58
N THR A 143 -29.52 16.52 -28.62
CA THR A 143 -29.83 17.28 -29.84
C THR A 143 -28.61 17.30 -30.75
N VAL A 144 -28.79 17.20 -32.06
CA VAL A 144 -27.70 17.37 -33.03
C VAL A 144 -27.61 18.84 -33.40
N VAL A 145 -26.46 19.45 -33.17
CA VAL A 145 -26.17 20.85 -33.53
C VAL A 145 -24.98 20.87 -34.48
N GLU A 146 -25.13 21.51 -35.64
CA GLU A 146 -24.02 21.63 -36.59
C GLU A 146 -23.05 22.73 -36.16
N TYR A 147 -21.75 22.44 -36.22
CA TYR A 147 -20.71 23.40 -35.86
C TYR A 147 -19.46 23.21 -36.75
N ASN A 148 -19.10 24.26 -37.50
CA ASN A 148 -18.02 24.25 -38.50
C ASN A 148 -18.13 23.06 -39.49
N GLY A 149 -19.33 22.80 -40.01
CA GLY A 149 -19.60 21.73 -40.98
C GLY A 149 -19.44 20.31 -40.42
N LYS A 150 -19.53 20.14 -39.09
CA LYS A 150 -19.53 18.83 -38.43
C LYS A 150 -20.68 18.73 -37.42
N PRO A 151 -21.38 17.59 -37.33
CA PRO A 151 -22.41 17.38 -36.31
C PRO A 151 -21.76 17.27 -34.92
N ARG A 152 -22.33 17.97 -33.94
CA ARG A 152 -22.00 17.87 -32.52
C ARG A 152 -23.23 17.38 -31.76
N LEU A 153 -23.06 16.38 -30.90
CA LEU A 153 -24.13 15.94 -30.01
C LEU A 153 -24.19 16.87 -28.79
N CYS A 154 -25.37 17.37 -28.45
CA CYS A 154 -25.57 18.28 -27.32
C CYS A 154 -26.53 17.68 -26.30
N TYR A 155 -26.02 17.34 -25.11
CA TYR A 155 -26.79 16.81 -24.00
C TYR A 155 -27.12 17.90 -22.98
N GLN A 156 -28.29 17.80 -22.35
CA GLN A 156 -28.76 18.70 -21.30
C GLN A 156 -28.93 17.93 -19.99
N GLY A 157 -28.14 18.26 -18.97
CA GLY A 157 -28.25 17.68 -17.64
C GLY A 157 -29.40 18.27 -16.81
N ASN A 158 -29.89 17.49 -15.85
CA ASN A 158 -30.86 17.91 -14.81
C ASN A 158 -30.21 17.83 -13.41
N ALA A 159 -31.01 18.02 -12.35
CA ALA A 159 -30.55 17.96 -10.94
C ALA A 159 -30.03 16.58 -10.49
N TYR A 160 -30.29 15.53 -11.26
CA TYR A 160 -29.82 14.15 -11.02
C TYR A 160 -28.66 13.75 -11.95
N THR A 161 -28.29 14.56 -12.94
CA THR A 161 -27.13 14.29 -13.81
C THR A 161 -25.83 14.50 -13.04
N LEU A 162 -25.00 13.47 -12.93
CA LEU A 162 -23.77 13.48 -12.15
C LEU A 162 -22.55 13.35 -13.08
N ALA A 163 -21.72 14.39 -13.17
CA ALA A 163 -20.50 14.38 -13.98
C ALA A 163 -19.26 14.24 -13.09
N VAL A 164 -18.41 13.23 -13.34
CA VAL A 164 -17.32 12.78 -12.48
C VAL A 164 -16.00 12.84 -13.25
N VAL A 165 -15.07 13.72 -12.84
CA VAL A 165 -13.78 13.98 -13.51
C VAL A 165 -12.73 12.99 -13.01
N ALA A 166 -11.98 12.33 -13.89
CA ALA A 166 -11.04 11.24 -13.52
C ALA A 166 -11.63 10.28 -12.45
N PRO A 167 -12.75 9.59 -12.75
CA PRO A 167 -13.42 8.69 -11.80
C PRO A 167 -12.55 7.52 -11.36
N ASP A 168 -11.50 7.21 -12.13
CA ASP A 168 -10.52 6.18 -11.82
C ASP A 168 -9.54 6.54 -10.70
N ILE A 169 -9.60 7.75 -10.14
CA ILE A 169 -8.82 8.15 -8.96
C ILE A 169 -9.77 8.22 -7.76
N LEU A 170 -9.54 7.37 -6.76
CA LEU A 170 -10.40 7.26 -5.58
C LEU A 170 -9.86 8.13 -4.44
N LEU A 171 -10.50 9.28 -4.18
CA LEU A 171 -10.24 10.03 -2.95
C LEU A 171 -10.87 9.30 -1.75
N ASN A 172 -10.25 9.42 -0.57
CA ASN A 172 -10.89 8.98 0.65
C ASN A 172 -11.99 9.98 1.02
N ILE A 173 -13.10 9.54 1.58
CA ILE A 173 -14.14 10.45 2.09
C ILE A 173 -13.57 11.48 3.07
N THR A 174 -12.60 11.11 3.89
CA THR A 174 -11.92 12.00 4.85
C THR A 174 -11.15 13.15 4.20
N ASP A 175 -10.74 13.02 2.92
CA ASP A 175 -10.12 14.11 2.15
C ASP A 175 -11.09 15.28 1.91
N LEU A 176 -12.41 15.02 1.93
CA LEU A 176 -13.46 16.02 1.71
C LEU A 176 -13.69 16.91 2.94
N ASN A 177 -13.36 16.44 4.14
CA ASN A 177 -13.80 17.02 5.42
C ASN A 177 -13.47 18.52 5.58
N GLN A 178 -12.29 18.96 5.11
CA GLN A 178 -11.84 20.35 5.22
C GLN A 178 -12.05 21.20 3.95
N ALA A 179 -12.50 20.59 2.84
CA ALA A 179 -12.57 21.26 1.55
C ALA A 179 -13.64 22.37 1.47
N GLU A 180 -14.71 22.32 2.30
CA GLU A 180 -15.67 23.43 2.42
C GLU A 180 -15.06 24.69 3.05
N TYR A 181 -14.05 24.53 3.92
CA TYR A 181 -13.31 25.65 4.50
C TYR A 181 -12.28 26.20 3.50
N CYS A 182 -11.45 25.33 2.93
CA CYS A 182 -10.44 25.66 1.94
C CYS A 182 -9.97 24.38 1.22
N THR A 183 -10.25 24.23 -0.08
CA THR A 183 -9.89 23.04 -0.89
C THR A 183 -8.40 22.72 -0.81
N ARG A 184 -7.56 23.77 -0.85
CA ARG A 184 -6.10 23.72 -0.72
C ARG A 184 -5.61 22.87 0.47
N GLN A 185 -6.40 22.76 1.54
CA GLN A 185 -6.03 21.92 2.69
C GLN A 185 -5.85 20.44 2.33
N HIS A 186 -6.46 19.93 1.25
CA HIS A 186 -6.18 18.57 0.77
C HIS A 186 -4.69 18.38 0.41
N LEU A 187 -4.15 19.24 -0.48
CA LEU A 187 -2.73 19.19 -0.84
C LEU A 187 -1.81 19.55 0.33
N LEU A 188 -2.18 20.56 1.13
CA LEU A 188 -1.39 21.01 2.28
C LEU A 188 -1.28 19.92 3.36
N ASN A 189 -2.37 19.20 3.68
CA ASN A 189 -2.35 18.15 4.69
C ASN A 189 -1.59 16.89 4.21
N ARG A 190 -1.59 16.58 2.91
CA ARG A 190 -0.75 15.49 2.35
C ARG A 190 0.75 15.87 2.40
N LEU A 191 1.10 17.14 2.18
CA LEU A 191 2.50 17.63 2.20
C LEU A 191 3.03 17.95 3.61
N SER A 192 2.19 18.43 4.52
CA SER A 192 2.54 18.92 5.85
C SER A 192 1.47 18.47 6.86
N PRO A 193 1.37 17.16 7.16
CA PRO A 193 0.38 16.66 8.12
C PRO A 193 0.68 17.14 9.54
N SER A 194 -0.36 17.31 10.35
CA SER A 194 -0.19 17.46 11.80
C SER A 194 0.40 16.18 12.41
N ALA A 195 1.28 16.34 13.39
CA ALA A 195 1.73 15.22 14.23
C ALA A 195 0.53 14.58 14.98
N PRO A 196 0.58 13.27 15.29
CA PRO A 196 -0.48 12.61 16.07
C PRO A 196 -0.57 13.23 17.47
N SER A 197 -1.70 13.85 17.79
CA SER A 197 -1.94 14.48 19.09
C SER A 197 -2.48 13.48 20.11
N ALA A 198 -2.39 13.79 21.41
CA ALA A 198 -3.04 13.02 22.47
C ALA A 198 -4.54 12.77 22.18
N ALA A 199 -5.25 13.81 21.70
CA ALA A 199 -6.66 13.71 21.30
C ALA A 199 -6.89 12.81 20.06
N THR A 200 -5.89 12.68 19.18
CA THR A 200 -5.92 11.74 18.04
C THR A 200 -5.76 10.30 18.54
N ILE A 201 -4.84 10.06 19.48
CA ILE A 201 -4.62 8.72 20.07
C ILE A 201 -5.86 8.29 20.88
N ARG A 202 -6.40 9.18 21.72
CA ARG A 202 -7.69 8.98 22.41
C ARG A 202 -8.82 8.67 21.43
N GLY A 203 -8.88 9.39 20.30
CA GLY A 203 -9.80 9.11 19.20
C GLY A 203 -9.75 7.66 18.75
N ASN A 204 -8.54 7.18 18.41
CA ASN A 204 -8.32 5.81 17.97
C ASN A 204 -8.72 4.77 19.04
N ILE A 205 -8.35 5.01 20.30
CA ILE A 205 -8.68 4.12 21.43
C ILE A 205 -10.20 4.02 21.63
N VAL A 206 -10.92 5.14 21.69
CA VAL A 206 -12.39 5.13 21.85
C VAL A 206 -13.09 4.42 20.69
N HIS A 207 -12.63 4.63 19.45
CA HIS A 207 -13.18 3.90 18.30
C HIS A 207 -12.89 2.39 18.39
N TYR A 208 -11.69 1.98 18.82
CA TYR A 208 -11.35 0.56 19.02
C TYR A 208 -12.27 -0.11 20.05
N CYS A 209 -12.38 0.45 21.26
CA CYS A 209 -13.18 -0.17 22.32
C CYS A 209 -14.64 -0.34 21.91
N PHE A 210 -15.23 0.69 21.30
CA PHE A 210 -16.61 0.65 20.82
C PHE A 210 -16.83 -0.38 19.69
N LYS A 211 -15.83 -0.57 18.81
CA LYS A 211 -15.88 -1.56 17.74
C LYS A 211 -15.78 -2.99 18.26
N GLU A 212 -14.93 -3.27 19.24
CA GLU A 212 -14.85 -4.63 19.80
C GLU A 212 -16.09 -5.00 20.63
N LEU A 213 -16.66 -4.07 21.43
CA LEU A 213 -17.97 -4.25 22.07
C LEU A 213 -19.04 -4.71 21.07
N LEU A 214 -19.12 -4.05 19.91
CA LEU A 214 -20.07 -4.37 18.86
C LEU A 214 -19.79 -5.72 18.16
N LYS A 215 -18.51 -6.10 18.02
CA LYS A 215 -18.11 -7.40 17.47
C LYS A 215 -18.37 -8.56 18.43
N GLU A 216 -18.15 -8.40 19.73
CA GLU A 216 -18.32 -9.49 20.71
C GLU A 216 -19.79 -9.88 20.90
N HIS A 217 -20.71 -8.91 20.86
CA HIS A 217 -22.15 -9.19 20.89
C HIS A 217 -22.62 -10.08 19.71
N ASP A 218 -22.02 -9.91 18.53
CA ASP A 218 -22.29 -10.72 17.34
C ASP A 218 -21.73 -12.15 17.48
N ARG A 219 -20.47 -12.28 17.96
CA ARG A 219 -19.83 -13.58 18.29
C ARG A 219 -20.68 -14.39 19.29
N GLY A 220 -21.26 -13.72 20.29
CA GLY A 220 -22.15 -14.36 21.28
C GLY A 220 -23.38 -15.01 20.65
N ARG A 221 -24.00 -14.37 19.65
CA ARG A 221 -25.16 -14.94 18.93
C ARG A 221 -24.77 -16.11 18.02
N ALA A 222 -23.63 -16.03 17.33
CA ALA A 222 -23.15 -17.12 16.48
C ALA A 222 -22.96 -18.43 17.27
N ASN A 223 -22.32 -18.35 18.44
CA ASN A 223 -22.11 -19.51 19.31
C ASN A 223 -23.45 -20.04 19.89
N ALA A 224 -24.37 -19.16 20.29
CA ALA A 224 -25.68 -19.57 20.80
C ALA A 224 -26.52 -20.33 19.75
N LEU A 225 -26.44 -19.92 18.48
CA LEU A 225 -27.13 -20.59 17.37
C LEU A 225 -26.57 -22.00 17.09
N GLN A 226 -25.24 -22.18 17.12
CA GLN A 226 -24.62 -23.51 16.93
C GLN A 226 -25.01 -24.54 18.00
N VAL A 227 -25.32 -24.11 19.23
CA VAL A 227 -25.72 -25.00 20.34
C VAL A 227 -27.14 -25.58 20.15
N SER A 228 -27.93 -25.08 19.19
CA SER A 228 -29.35 -25.44 19.00
C SER A 228 -29.62 -26.50 17.91
N ILE A 229 -28.73 -27.47 17.72
CA ILE A 229 -28.99 -28.66 16.89
C ILE A 229 -29.82 -29.68 17.72
N PRO A 230 -30.99 -30.15 17.23
CA PRO A 230 -31.77 -31.17 17.94
C PRO A 230 -31.03 -32.51 18.01
N ASN A 231 -30.86 -33.06 19.23
CA ASN A 231 -30.30 -34.39 19.43
C ASN A 231 -31.23 -35.48 18.86
N GLY A 232 -30.92 -35.99 17.66
CA GLY A 232 -31.74 -37.02 17.01
C GLY A 232 -30.97 -37.87 15.99
N LEU A 233 -30.83 -39.16 16.31
CA LEU A 233 -30.45 -40.28 15.41
C LEU A 233 -29.02 -40.24 14.82
N GLY A 234 -28.17 -41.13 15.35
CA GLY A 234 -26.84 -41.43 14.78
C GLY A 234 -25.99 -42.23 15.77
N LYS A 235 -25.91 -43.56 15.60
CA LYS A 235 -25.07 -44.44 16.42
C LYS A 235 -23.77 -44.81 15.68
N ASP A 236 -22.83 -45.31 16.47
CA ASP A 236 -21.66 -46.12 16.08
C ASP A 236 -20.54 -45.44 15.27
N ILE A 237 -19.48 -45.03 16.01
CA ILE A 237 -18.05 -45.24 15.68
C ILE A 237 -17.24 -45.17 16.99
N GLY A 238 -16.17 -45.96 17.11
CA GLY A 238 -15.37 -46.10 18.33
C GLY A 238 -14.38 -44.95 18.62
N PRO A 239 -13.84 -44.85 19.85
CA PRO A 239 -13.15 -43.64 20.31
C PRO A 239 -11.65 -43.59 20.00
N LEU A 240 -11.22 -42.53 19.30
CA LEU A 240 -9.84 -42.04 19.34
C LEU A 240 -9.71 -40.90 20.36
N ARG A 241 -9.03 -41.14 21.48
CA ARG A 241 -8.79 -40.13 22.52
C ARG A 241 -7.65 -39.19 22.14
N LEU A 242 -7.97 -38.02 21.61
CA LEU A 242 -7.12 -36.84 21.73
C LEU A 242 -7.33 -36.18 23.10
N PRO A 243 -6.32 -35.51 23.68
CA PRO A 243 -6.42 -34.90 25.00
C PRO A 243 -7.39 -33.72 24.97
N ARG A 244 -8.53 -33.84 25.67
CA ARG A 244 -9.37 -32.68 25.97
C ARG A 244 -8.57 -31.71 26.84
N ARG A 245 -8.22 -30.54 26.29
CA ARG A 245 -8.14 -29.33 27.13
C ARG A 245 -9.51 -29.15 27.78
N GLU A 246 -9.51 -28.74 29.05
CA GLU A 246 -10.76 -28.43 29.75
C GLU A 246 -11.37 -27.18 29.13
N VAL A 247 -12.37 -27.37 28.27
CA VAL A 247 -13.31 -26.30 27.93
C VAL A 247 -14.08 -26.03 29.21
N HIS A 248 -13.81 -24.90 29.86
CA HIS A 248 -14.65 -24.42 30.95
C HIS A 248 -16.07 -24.28 30.42
N THR A 249 -16.96 -25.17 30.88
CA THR A 249 -18.41 -24.93 30.79
C THR A 249 -18.68 -23.65 31.58
N PRO A 250 -19.29 -22.60 30.98
CA PRO A 250 -19.54 -21.34 31.66
C PRO A 250 -20.31 -21.59 32.96
N ASN A 251 -19.87 -20.99 34.05
CA ASN A 251 -20.45 -21.23 35.36
C ASN A 251 -21.79 -20.46 35.41
N PRO A 252 -22.96 -21.08 35.61
CA PRO A 252 -24.27 -20.41 35.44
C PRO A 252 -24.58 -19.31 36.48
N ASN A 253 -23.62 -18.95 37.32
CA ASN A 253 -23.65 -17.81 38.25
C ASN A 253 -22.70 -16.66 37.83
N GLU A 254 -22.02 -16.74 36.69
CA GLU A 254 -21.29 -15.59 36.13
C GLU A 254 -22.32 -14.55 35.66
N SER A 255 -22.30 -13.37 36.31
CA SER A 255 -23.13 -12.23 35.92
C SER A 255 -22.80 -11.81 34.48
N SER A 256 -23.82 -11.57 33.66
CA SER A 256 -23.63 -11.03 32.31
C SER A 256 -22.80 -9.75 32.37
N GLU A 257 -21.57 -9.80 31.86
CA GLU A 257 -20.65 -8.65 31.76
C GLU A 257 -21.39 -7.48 31.10
N ASN A 258 -21.42 -6.33 31.77
CA ASN A 258 -22.18 -5.19 31.26
C ASN A 258 -21.37 -4.44 30.20
N ALA A 259 -22.05 -3.65 29.35
CA ALA A 259 -21.39 -3.00 28.21
C ALA A 259 -20.21 -2.09 28.62
N LEU A 260 -20.21 -1.53 29.83
CA LEU A 260 -19.09 -0.74 30.36
C LEU A 260 -17.92 -1.65 30.81
N ASP A 261 -18.19 -2.80 31.41
CA ASP A 261 -17.15 -3.79 31.80
C ASP A 261 -16.40 -4.29 30.55
N THR A 262 -17.13 -4.65 29.50
CA THR A 262 -16.56 -5.02 28.19
C THR A 262 -15.72 -3.89 27.60
N LEU A 263 -16.19 -2.63 27.69
CA LEU A 263 -15.42 -1.47 27.23
C LEU A 263 -14.15 -1.21 28.07
N HIS A 264 -14.18 -1.45 29.39
CA HIS A 264 -12.99 -1.40 30.25
C HIS A 264 -11.97 -2.48 29.84
N ARG A 265 -12.42 -3.71 29.61
CA ARG A 265 -11.58 -4.83 29.16
C ARG A 265 -10.90 -4.53 27.82
N HIS A 266 -11.60 -3.92 26.88
CA HIS A 266 -11.00 -3.45 25.63
C HIS A 266 -10.15 -2.19 25.78
N LEU A 267 -10.40 -1.34 26.78
CA LEU A 267 -9.55 -0.17 27.06
C LEU A 267 -8.15 -0.59 27.47
N GLU A 268 -7.99 -1.55 28.39
CA GLU A 268 -6.66 -2.02 28.78
C GLU A 268 -5.92 -2.69 27.61
N GLN A 269 -6.62 -3.44 26.75
CA GLN A 269 -6.05 -3.96 25.50
C GLN A 269 -5.61 -2.82 24.55
N ALA A 270 -6.43 -1.78 24.38
CA ALA A 270 -6.13 -0.65 23.52
C ALA A 270 -4.96 0.19 24.04
N LEU A 271 -4.87 0.38 25.37
CA LEU A 271 -3.76 1.07 26.02
C LEU A 271 -2.44 0.30 25.84
N GLN A 272 -2.46 -1.04 25.94
CA GLN A 272 -1.30 -1.87 25.62
C GLN A 272 -0.91 -1.77 24.14
N LEU A 273 -1.86 -1.90 23.21
CA LEU A 273 -1.61 -1.82 21.76
C LEU A 273 -1.08 -0.45 21.30
N ASN A 274 -1.39 0.63 22.03
CA ASN A 274 -0.95 2.00 21.72
C ASN A 274 0.20 2.49 22.63
N SER A 275 0.83 1.61 23.44
CA SER A 275 1.84 1.95 24.45
C SER A 275 2.93 2.88 23.91
N LEU A 276 3.53 2.49 22.78
CA LEU A 276 4.61 3.21 22.10
C LEU A 276 4.16 4.56 21.50
N ASP A 277 2.95 4.67 20.96
CA ASP A 277 2.44 5.95 20.41
C ASP A 277 2.09 6.95 21.51
N MET A 278 1.57 6.50 22.65
CA MET A 278 1.35 7.34 23.83
C MET A 278 2.66 7.84 24.44
N ALA A 279 3.65 6.94 24.60
CA ALA A 279 4.94 7.30 25.16
C ALA A 279 5.71 8.29 24.29
N LEU A 280 5.70 8.11 22.96
CA LEU A 280 6.30 9.07 22.03
C LEU A 280 5.57 10.43 22.04
N ALA A 281 4.26 10.44 22.30
CA ALA A 281 3.47 11.65 22.51
C ALA A 281 3.57 12.24 23.93
N ASN A 282 4.42 11.70 24.81
CA ASN A 282 4.56 12.09 26.23
C ASN A 282 3.24 12.05 27.04
N VAL A 283 2.36 11.09 26.73
CA VAL A 283 1.11 10.85 27.49
C VAL A 283 1.26 9.58 28.33
N SER A 284 0.93 9.65 29.63
CA SER A 284 0.93 8.47 30.49
C SER A 284 -0.31 7.59 30.28
N LEU A 285 -0.18 6.29 30.57
CA LEU A 285 -1.29 5.33 30.51
C LEU A 285 -2.48 5.78 31.37
N ASP A 286 -2.21 6.27 32.58
CA ASP A 286 -3.25 6.71 33.51
C ASP A 286 -3.93 8.01 33.06
N ALA A 287 -3.17 8.95 32.49
CA ALA A 287 -3.73 10.17 31.90
C ALA A 287 -4.61 9.85 30.69
N MET A 288 -4.16 8.96 29.79
CA MET A 288 -4.97 8.52 28.66
C MET A 288 -6.21 7.75 29.12
N ARG A 289 -6.10 6.88 30.13
CA ARG A 289 -7.24 6.17 30.72
C ARG A 289 -8.28 7.15 31.27
N ALA A 290 -7.85 8.14 32.05
CA ALA A 290 -8.74 9.15 32.65
C ALA A 290 -9.42 10.07 31.61
N ASP A 291 -8.71 10.47 30.56
CA ASP A 291 -9.24 11.27 29.43
C ASP A 291 -10.18 10.43 28.54
N THR A 292 -9.91 9.12 28.41
CA THR A 292 -10.73 8.18 27.62
C THR A 292 -12.01 7.76 28.32
N MET A 293 -12.00 7.55 29.64
CA MET A 293 -13.10 6.88 30.35
C MET A 293 -14.47 7.55 30.19
N PRO A 294 -14.63 8.88 30.28
CA PRO A 294 -15.94 9.52 30.13
C PRO A 294 -16.57 9.30 28.76
N HIS A 295 -15.76 9.08 27.71
CA HIS A 295 -16.26 8.71 26.39
C HIS A 295 -16.83 7.29 26.36
N LEU A 296 -16.23 6.35 27.10
CA LEU A 296 -16.69 4.96 27.17
C LEU A 296 -17.96 4.83 28.02
N GLU A 297 -18.06 5.52 29.15
CA GLU A 297 -19.29 5.62 29.95
C GLU A 297 -20.46 6.18 29.11
N SER A 298 -20.20 7.27 28.39
CA SER A 298 -21.16 7.95 27.51
C SER A 298 -21.65 7.04 26.36
N LEU A 299 -20.75 6.19 25.83
CA LEU A 299 -21.07 5.18 24.81
C LEU A 299 -21.74 3.93 25.36
N ALA A 300 -21.38 3.45 26.56
CA ALA A 300 -22.02 2.33 27.23
C ALA A 300 -23.49 2.65 27.52
N HIS A 301 -23.78 3.85 28.04
CA HIS A 301 -25.16 4.27 28.28
C HIS A 301 -25.97 4.41 26.97
N TRP A 302 -25.36 4.93 25.91
CA TRP A 302 -26.00 4.95 24.58
C TRP A 302 -26.27 3.52 24.05
N TYR A 303 -25.31 2.61 24.18
CA TYR A 303 -25.44 1.24 23.74
C TYR A 303 -26.53 0.49 24.52
N GLU A 304 -26.58 0.60 25.84
CA GLU A 304 -27.63 -0.04 26.64
C GLU A 304 -29.05 0.46 26.29
N ASN A 305 -29.19 1.74 25.94
CA ASN A 305 -30.48 2.31 25.50
C ASN A 305 -30.87 1.84 24.08
N GLU A 306 -29.92 1.73 23.15
CA GLU A 306 -30.18 1.44 21.73
C GLU A 306 -29.97 -0.03 21.33
N ARG A 307 -29.33 -0.88 22.14
CA ARG A 307 -29.03 -2.29 21.77
C ARG A 307 -30.26 -3.10 21.38
N ALA A 308 -31.41 -2.81 21.98
CA ALA A 308 -32.69 -3.37 21.55
C ALA A 308 -33.05 -2.93 20.12
N THR A 309 -32.92 -1.64 19.77
CA THR A 309 -33.22 -1.17 18.40
C THR A 309 -32.18 -1.63 17.37
N LEU A 310 -30.92 -1.82 17.80
CA LEU A 310 -29.84 -2.40 16.99
C LEU A 310 -30.11 -3.88 16.68
N TRP A 311 -30.41 -4.69 17.68
CA TRP A 311 -30.32 -6.15 17.60
C TRP A 311 -31.64 -6.91 17.72
N ASP A 312 -32.69 -6.35 18.34
CA ASP A 312 -33.90 -7.06 18.74
C ASP A 312 -35.21 -6.38 18.33
N MET A 313 -35.85 -6.98 17.33
CA MET A 313 -37.29 -6.83 17.11
C MET A 313 -37.95 -8.20 17.27
N PRO A 314 -38.96 -8.37 18.14
CA PRO A 314 -39.69 -9.63 18.22
C PRO A 314 -40.43 -9.85 16.90
N THR A 315 -40.06 -10.92 16.19
CA THR A 315 -40.74 -11.37 14.98
C THR A 315 -42.20 -11.69 15.32
N ARG A 316 -43.12 -10.81 14.89
CA ARG A 316 -44.55 -11.08 15.01
C ARG A 316 -44.90 -12.25 14.10
N ASP A 317 -45.31 -13.35 14.74
CA ASP A 317 -45.69 -14.63 14.17
C ASP A 317 -44.52 -15.55 13.71
N PRO A 318 -44.08 -16.51 14.56
CA PRO A 318 -43.07 -17.51 14.21
C PRO A 318 -43.50 -18.52 13.14
N ALA A 319 -44.77 -18.56 12.73
CA ALA A 319 -45.30 -19.68 11.95
C ALA A 319 -45.01 -19.61 10.43
N HIS A 320 -44.72 -18.43 9.87
CA HIS A 320 -44.96 -18.17 8.43
C HIS A 320 -43.82 -17.46 7.64
N SER A 321 -42.54 -17.70 7.97
CA SER A 321 -41.44 -17.43 7.01
C SER A 321 -40.18 -18.29 7.24
N PRO A 322 -39.81 -19.20 6.32
CA PRO A 322 -38.54 -19.97 6.38
C PRO A 322 -37.33 -19.18 5.85
N HIS A 323 -37.43 -17.85 5.75
CA HIS A 323 -36.38 -16.94 5.30
C HIS A 323 -36.24 -15.80 6.30
N THR A 324 -35.67 -16.10 7.47
CA THR A 324 -35.16 -15.11 8.41
C THR A 324 -33.91 -14.46 7.83
N GLU A 325 -34.09 -13.39 7.04
CA GLU A 325 -33.02 -12.44 6.76
C GLU A 325 -32.51 -11.89 8.10
N GLY A 326 -31.32 -12.34 8.50
CA GLY A 326 -30.73 -12.02 9.80
C GLY A 326 -30.43 -10.54 9.96
N ASN A 327 -30.45 -10.09 11.22
CA ASN A 327 -30.02 -8.73 11.58
C ASN A 327 -28.49 -8.68 11.46
N GLN A 328 -27.94 -8.06 10.42
CA GLN A 328 -26.49 -8.07 10.13
C GLN A 328 -25.88 -6.73 10.55
N VAL A 329 -24.87 -6.77 11.43
CA VAL A 329 -24.09 -5.61 11.88
C VAL A 329 -22.63 -5.80 11.46
N ARG A 330 -21.96 -4.73 11.01
CA ARG A 330 -20.57 -4.76 10.57
C ARG A 330 -19.81 -3.51 10.99
N ALA A 331 -18.80 -3.67 11.84
CA ALA A 331 -17.81 -2.63 12.11
C ALA A 331 -16.83 -2.48 10.94
N GLU A 332 -16.05 -1.37 10.89
CA GLU A 332 -14.91 -1.15 9.98
C GLU A 332 -15.18 -1.36 8.47
N THR A 333 -16.44 -1.37 8.01
CA THR A 333 -16.79 -1.78 6.64
C THR A 333 -16.10 -0.90 5.58
N PHE A 334 -15.24 -1.51 4.78
CA PHE A 334 -14.51 -0.85 3.69
C PHE A 334 -15.34 -0.84 2.40
N LEU A 335 -15.34 0.31 1.70
CA LEU A 335 -16.18 0.57 0.54
C LEU A 335 -15.39 1.27 -0.58
N LEU A 336 -15.60 0.79 -1.81
CA LEU A 336 -15.04 1.31 -3.06
C LEU A 336 -16.20 1.70 -4.00
N ALA A 337 -16.13 2.86 -4.66
CA ALA A 337 -17.09 3.28 -5.70
C ALA A 337 -16.38 3.99 -6.87
N PRO A 338 -15.78 3.24 -7.81
CA PRO A 338 -15.06 3.78 -8.97
C PRO A 338 -15.97 4.47 -10.01
N GLU A 339 -17.29 4.36 -9.89
CA GLU A 339 -18.25 5.15 -10.66
C GLU A 339 -18.23 6.64 -10.26
N ILE A 340 -18.07 6.94 -8.97
CA ILE A 340 -18.00 8.32 -8.44
C ILE A 340 -16.59 8.73 -7.97
N GLY A 341 -15.62 7.83 -8.09
CA GLY A 341 -14.22 8.07 -7.74
C GLY A 341 -14.00 8.39 -6.25
N LEU A 342 -14.64 7.60 -5.38
CA LEU A 342 -14.49 7.69 -3.92
C LEU A 342 -14.23 6.30 -3.31
N ARG A 343 -13.57 6.32 -2.15
CA ARG A 343 -13.42 5.17 -1.24
C ARG A 343 -13.56 5.61 0.22
N GLY A 344 -13.78 4.68 1.12
CA GLY A 344 -13.77 4.98 2.56
C GLY A 344 -13.96 3.75 3.43
N ARG A 345 -13.65 3.92 4.73
CA ARG A 345 -14.00 2.96 5.77
C ARG A 345 -15.05 3.59 6.68
N LEU A 346 -16.15 2.89 6.90
CA LEU A 346 -17.27 3.29 7.76
C LEU A 346 -17.09 2.66 9.15
N ASP A 347 -17.27 3.42 10.23
CA ASP A 347 -17.12 2.87 11.59
C ASP A 347 -18.10 1.70 11.86
N LEU A 348 -19.38 1.87 11.50
CA LEU A 348 -20.43 0.87 11.67
C LEU A 348 -21.49 0.94 10.57
N PHE A 349 -21.85 -0.21 10.01
CA PHE A 349 -22.98 -0.43 9.11
C PHE A 349 -23.92 -1.48 9.71
N TRP A 350 -25.24 -1.34 9.58
CA TRP A 350 -26.15 -2.44 9.91
C TRP A 350 -27.46 -2.45 9.12
N GLN A 351 -28.01 -3.65 8.99
CA GLN A 351 -29.27 -3.94 8.32
C GLN A 351 -30.22 -4.71 9.23
N GLN A 352 -31.40 -4.13 9.45
CA GLN A 352 -32.54 -4.68 10.18
C GLN A 352 -33.74 -4.80 9.23
N ALA A 353 -33.93 -6.01 8.67
CA ALA A 353 -34.89 -6.27 7.61
C ALA A 353 -34.75 -5.23 6.46
N SER A 354 -35.82 -4.47 6.15
CA SER A 354 -35.82 -3.46 5.08
C SER A 354 -35.29 -2.08 5.49
N ARG A 355 -34.76 -1.93 6.72
CA ARG A 355 -34.12 -0.70 7.21
C ARG A 355 -32.63 -0.91 7.35
N GLN A 356 -31.85 -0.03 6.73
CA GLN A 356 -30.41 0.04 6.96
C GLN A 356 -30.05 1.33 7.68
N ARG A 357 -28.93 1.30 8.41
CA ARG A 357 -28.33 2.47 9.05
C ARG A 357 -26.82 2.42 8.91
N LEU A 358 -26.21 3.60 8.90
CA LEU A 358 -24.76 3.77 9.01
C LEU A 358 -24.45 4.71 10.17
N LEU A 359 -23.39 4.44 10.91
CA LEU A 359 -22.96 5.24 12.04
C LEU A 359 -21.47 5.56 11.93
N GLU A 360 -21.16 6.83 12.16
CA GLU A 360 -19.82 7.40 12.21
C GLU A 360 -19.61 8.00 13.59
N LEU A 361 -18.57 7.57 14.30
CA LEU A 361 -18.28 7.96 15.67
C LEU A 361 -17.35 9.18 15.70
N LYS A 362 -17.51 10.03 16.72
CA LYS A 362 -16.67 11.21 16.97
C LYS A 362 -16.47 11.43 18.47
N THR A 363 -15.23 11.57 18.91
CA THR A 363 -14.85 11.85 20.31
C THR A 363 -14.95 13.32 20.72
N GLY A 364 -15.21 14.23 19.78
CA GLY A 364 -15.60 15.60 20.11
C GLY A 364 -17.04 15.70 20.59
N ALA A 365 -17.45 16.89 21.03
CA ALA A 365 -18.86 17.25 21.19
C ALA A 365 -19.45 17.81 19.88
N ALA A 366 -20.79 17.79 19.76
CA ALA A 366 -21.53 18.50 18.72
C ALA A 366 -21.61 20.01 19.00
N THR A 367 -22.24 20.79 18.11
CA THR A 367 -22.44 22.24 18.28
C THR A 367 -23.90 22.51 18.64
N GLY A 368 -24.28 22.12 19.86
CA GLY A 368 -25.69 22.00 20.26
C GLY A 368 -26.35 20.82 19.53
N ASP A 369 -27.57 21.01 19.04
CA ASP A 369 -28.30 19.99 18.27
C ASP A 369 -27.80 19.83 16.82
N LEU A 370 -26.80 20.63 16.40
CA LEU A 370 -26.26 20.59 15.05
C LEU A 370 -24.89 19.90 14.99
N PRO A 371 -24.66 19.03 13.99
CA PRO A 371 -23.38 18.39 13.80
C PRO A 371 -22.37 19.38 13.20
N LYS A 372 -21.09 19.23 13.57
CA LYS A 372 -19.99 19.96 12.93
C LYS A 372 -20.01 19.71 11.42
N ARG A 373 -19.80 20.77 10.63
CA ARG A 373 -19.89 20.71 9.16
C ARG A 373 -18.96 19.67 8.55
N GLU A 374 -17.71 19.63 9.03
CA GLU A 374 -16.68 18.67 8.61
C GLU A 374 -17.12 17.20 8.84
N HIS A 375 -17.82 16.89 9.93
CA HIS A 375 -18.36 15.54 10.21
C HIS A 375 -19.56 15.22 9.31
N ARG A 376 -20.42 16.21 9.02
CA ARG A 376 -21.56 16.05 8.09
C ARG A 376 -21.07 15.69 6.67
N TRP A 377 -19.96 16.27 6.21
CA TRP A 377 -19.37 15.94 4.91
C TRP A 377 -18.93 14.48 4.83
N GLN A 378 -18.27 13.98 5.87
CA GLN A 378 -17.86 12.58 5.94
C GLN A 378 -19.06 11.63 5.77
N VAL A 379 -20.15 11.90 6.52
CA VAL A 379 -21.39 11.12 6.43
C VAL A 379 -22.10 11.22 5.08
N LEU A 380 -22.14 12.40 4.46
CA LEU A 380 -22.68 12.55 3.10
C LEU A 380 -21.82 11.83 2.04
N GLY A 381 -20.53 11.66 2.30
CA GLY A 381 -19.63 10.81 1.51
C GLY A 381 -20.00 9.32 1.59
N TYR A 382 -20.26 8.78 2.79
CA TYR A 382 -20.67 7.37 2.94
C TYR A 382 -22.02 7.09 2.26
N HIS A 383 -22.98 8.01 2.39
CA HIS A 383 -24.24 7.98 1.63
C HIS A 383 -24.00 7.89 0.12
N ALA A 384 -23.05 8.68 -0.43
CA ALA A 384 -22.73 8.64 -1.85
C ALA A 384 -22.16 7.28 -2.30
N LEU A 385 -21.29 6.64 -1.50
CA LEU A 385 -20.79 5.28 -1.78
C LEU A 385 -21.93 4.24 -1.84
N LEU A 386 -22.81 4.24 -0.83
CA LEU A 386 -23.93 3.29 -0.75
C LEU A 386 -24.94 3.46 -1.90
N ILE A 387 -25.17 4.70 -2.33
CA ILE A 387 -26.10 5.02 -3.43
C ILE A 387 -25.61 4.50 -4.79
N VAL A 388 -24.30 4.33 -4.99
CA VAL A 388 -23.74 3.73 -6.21
C VAL A 388 -23.96 2.22 -6.26
N ARG A 389 -23.80 1.50 -5.13
CA ARG A 389 -23.82 0.03 -5.08
C ARG A 389 -25.06 -0.59 -5.70
N ARG A 390 -24.92 -1.80 -6.26
CA ARG A 390 -25.97 -2.41 -7.11
C ARG A 390 -27.21 -2.85 -6.32
N ASP A 391 -27.05 -3.18 -5.05
CA ASP A 391 -28.19 -3.47 -4.17
C ASP A 391 -29.08 -2.22 -3.99
N SER A 392 -30.38 -2.42 -4.16
CA SER A 392 -31.41 -1.40 -3.99
C SER A 392 -31.70 -1.08 -2.53
N GLN A 393 -31.40 -1.99 -1.58
CA GLN A 393 -31.66 -1.80 -0.16
C GLN A 393 -30.68 -0.78 0.46
N MET A 394 -29.40 -0.79 0.03
CA MET A 394 -28.38 0.20 0.45
C MET A 394 -28.72 1.67 0.15
N LYS A 395 -29.63 1.93 -0.78
CA LYS A 395 -29.98 3.29 -1.24
C LYS A 395 -30.96 4.03 -0.32
N LYS A 396 -31.28 3.45 0.84
CA LYS A 396 -32.23 3.98 1.84
C LYS A 396 -31.68 4.02 3.27
N ALA A 397 -30.37 3.79 3.45
CA ALA A 397 -29.76 3.85 4.78
C ALA A 397 -29.96 5.23 5.44
N LEU A 398 -30.29 5.27 6.73
CA LEU A 398 -30.22 6.51 7.51
C LEU A 398 -28.84 6.61 8.16
N ALA A 399 -28.17 7.75 8.01
CA ALA A 399 -26.91 7.98 8.68
C ALA A 399 -27.06 8.66 10.03
N THR A 400 -26.19 8.29 10.96
CA THR A 400 -26.10 8.84 12.30
C THR A 400 -24.66 9.26 12.59
N LEU A 401 -24.44 10.50 13.04
CA LEU A 401 -23.22 10.85 13.76
C LEU A 401 -23.44 10.56 15.25
N LEU A 402 -22.53 9.80 15.87
CA LEU A 402 -22.52 9.59 17.31
C LEU A 402 -21.37 10.40 17.94
N TYR A 403 -21.71 11.30 18.87
CA TYR A 403 -20.75 12.15 19.57
C TYR A 403 -20.55 11.69 21.01
N SER A 404 -19.42 11.04 21.31
CA SER A 404 -19.09 10.58 22.68
C SER A 404 -18.44 11.66 23.56
N GLY A 405 -18.13 12.84 23.00
CA GLY A 405 -17.64 13.99 23.77
C GLY A 405 -18.72 14.83 24.45
N THR A 406 -19.99 14.42 24.36
CA THR A 406 -21.10 15.07 25.08
C THR A 406 -21.19 14.51 26.51
N PRO A 407 -21.17 15.35 27.58
CA PRO A 407 -21.20 14.88 28.96
C PRO A 407 -22.47 14.07 29.29
N GLY A 408 -22.28 12.93 29.97
CA GLY A 408 -23.36 12.09 30.51
C GLY A 408 -24.08 11.17 29.51
N HIS A 409 -24.14 11.49 28.22
CA HIS A 409 -24.75 10.63 27.19
C HIS A 409 -24.24 10.97 25.78
N ALA A 410 -23.93 9.94 24.98
CA ALA A 410 -23.42 10.13 23.63
C ALA A 410 -24.54 10.55 22.66
N GLN A 411 -24.38 11.71 22.03
CA GLN A 411 -25.43 12.35 21.25
C GLN A 411 -25.49 11.78 19.82
N ALA A 412 -26.59 11.12 19.48
CA ALA A 412 -26.87 10.60 18.14
C ALA A 412 -27.63 11.62 17.28
N ILE A 413 -27.06 12.03 16.14
CA ILE A 413 -27.66 13.01 15.21
C ILE A 413 -27.87 12.36 13.83
N GLY A 414 -29.13 12.22 13.42
CA GLY A 414 -29.51 11.69 12.11
C GLY A 414 -29.26 12.69 10.97
N ILE A 415 -28.58 12.25 9.91
CA ILE A 415 -28.34 13.03 8.68
C ILE A 415 -29.11 12.38 7.52
N PRO A 416 -30.19 13.02 7.01
CA PRO A 416 -30.79 12.63 5.75
C PRO A 416 -29.85 12.98 4.59
N ALA A 417 -29.87 12.19 3.52
CA ALA A 417 -29.18 12.50 2.27
C ALA A 417 -30.17 12.85 1.17
N THR A 418 -29.93 13.99 0.52
CA THR A 418 -30.67 14.44 -0.66
C THR A 418 -29.78 14.44 -1.90
N ILE A 419 -30.36 14.38 -3.10
CA ILE A 419 -29.60 14.47 -4.37
C ILE A 419 -28.73 15.74 -4.43
N ARG A 420 -29.18 16.85 -3.82
CA ARG A 420 -28.44 18.13 -3.76
C ARG A 420 -27.13 18.00 -2.98
N GLU A 421 -27.11 17.18 -1.94
CA GLU A 421 -25.91 16.93 -1.14
C GLU A 421 -24.93 16.02 -1.87
N ILE A 422 -25.43 15.00 -2.57
CA ILE A 422 -24.61 14.12 -3.42
C ILE A 422 -23.94 14.90 -4.56
N GLN A 423 -24.69 15.79 -5.22
CA GLN A 423 -24.13 16.71 -6.23
C GLN A 423 -23.03 17.59 -5.66
N ARG A 424 -23.20 18.11 -4.44
CA ARG A 424 -22.22 18.99 -3.78
C ARG A 424 -20.99 18.23 -3.26
N VAL A 425 -21.15 16.97 -2.82
CA VAL A 425 -20.03 16.04 -2.57
C VAL A 425 -19.22 15.84 -3.86
N ASN A 426 -19.89 15.59 -4.98
CA ASN A 426 -19.25 15.40 -6.28
C ASN A 426 -18.56 16.66 -6.83
N GLU A 427 -19.16 17.85 -6.67
CA GLU A 427 -18.53 19.13 -7.01
C GLU A 427 -17.20 19.32 -6.27
N ILE A 428 -17.21 19.15 -4.93
CA ILE A 428 -16.01 19.25 -4.10
C ILE A 428 -14.98 18.20 -4.51
N ARG A 429 -15.39 16.93 -4.67
CA ARG A 429 -14.53 15.81 -5.06
C ARG A 429 -13.87 16.06 -6.43
N ASN A 430 -14.59 16.61 -7.40
CA ASN A 430 -14.04 16.96 -8.71
C ASN A 430 -13.02 18.11 -8.63
N ILE A 431 -13.23 19.11 -7.77
CA ILE A 431 -12.25 20.19 -7.56
C ILE A 431 -10.97 19.62 -6.94
N LEU A 432 -11.07 18.81 -5.87
CA LEU A 432 -9.90 18.19 -5.24
C LEU A 432 -9.12 17.28 -6.22
N ILE A 433 -9.82 16.59 -7.13
CA ILE A 433 -9.18 15.81 -8.20
C ILE A 433 -8.41 16.70 -9.18
N LEU A 434 -8.92 17.88 -9.54
CA LEU A 434 -8.17 18.83 -10.37
C LEU A 434 -6.93 19.35 -9.62
N GLU A 435 -7.04 19.65 -8.32
CA GLU A 435 -5.88 20.04 -7.51
C GLU A 435 -4.82 18.93 -7.45
N HIS A 436 -5.24 17.69 -7.17
CA HIS A 436 -4.39 16.49 -7.08
C HIS A 436 -3.70 16.17 -8.41
N VAL A 437 -4.47 15.98 -9.50
CA VAL A 437 -3.92 15.60 -10.82
C VAL A 437 -2.94 16.63 -11.35
N THR A 438 -3.16 17.92 -11.08
CA THR A 438 -2.30 19.01 -11.59
C THR A 438 -1.14 19.37 -10.67
N GLY A 439 -1.25 19.12 -9.37
CA GLY A 439 -0.36 19.68 -8.34
C GLY A 439 -0.57 21.19 -8.11
N ILE A 440 -1.69 21.74 -8.58
CA ILE A 440 -2.01 23.18 -8.54
C ILE A 440 -3.36 23.38 -7.84
N PRO A 441 -3.37 23.89 -6.59
CA PRO A 441 -4.59 24.15 -5.85
C PRO A 441 -5.40 25.31 -6.45
N SER A 442 -6.67 25.39 -6.11
CA SER A 442 -7.52 26.55 -6.39
C SER A 442 -7.00 27.82 -5.70
N ALA A 443 -7.53 28.97 -6.10
CA ALA A 443 -7.26 30.25 -5.45
C ALA A 443 -7.52 30.17 -3.93
N PRO A 444 -6.70 30.83 -3.08
CA PRO A 444 -6.95 30.87 -1.65
C PRO A 444 -8.28 31.58 -1.35
N PRO A 445 -9.00 31.20 -0.28
CA PRO A 445 -10.20 31.90 0.12
C PRO A 445 -9.87 33.32 0.57
N GLY A 446 -10.85 34.22 0.49
CA GLY A 446 -10.70 35.63 0.88
C GLY A 446 -10.23 35.84 2.32
N PRO A 447 -9.71 37.03 2.64
CA PRO A 447 -8.76 37.23 3.74
C PRO A 447 -9.28 36.84 5.11
N SER A 448 -10.56 37.08 5.41
CA SER A 448 -11.22 36.69 6.66
C SER A 448 -11.19 35.18 6.97
N ARG A 449 -11.05 34.32 5.95
CA ARG A 449 -10.75 32.90 6.14
C ARG A 449 -9.24 32.67 6.32
N CYS A 450 -8.40 33.24 5.47
CA CYS A 450 -6.95 33.04 5.55
C CYS A 450 -6.35 33.44 6.90
N THR A 451 -6.79 34.56 7.52
CA THR A 451 -6.36 34.97 8.87
C THR A 451 -6.63 33.91 9.95
N ARG A 452 -7.65 33.07 9.78
CA ARG A 452 -8.10 32.07 10.77
C ARG A 452 -7.71 30.64 10.40
N CYS A 453 -6.86 30.46 9.38
CA CYS A 453 -6.49 29.16 8.85
C CYS A 453 -5.28 28.60 9.61
N SER A 454 -5.44 27.48 10.32
CA SER A 454 -4.34 26.75 10.98
C SER A 454 -3.16 26.44 10.03
N MET A 455 -3.48 26.19 8.76
CA MET A 455 -2.50 25.90 7.70
C MET A 455 -1.91 27.16 7.02
N LEU A 456 -2.07 28.38 7.58
CA LEU A 456 -1.60 29.63 6.93
C LEU A 456 -0.09 29.60 6.65
N ASN A 457 0.74 29.26 7.64
CA ASN A 457 2.20 29.24 7.50
C ASN A 457 2.68 28.17 6.48
N PRO A 458 2.25 26.89 6.56
CA PRO A 458 2.50 25.91 5.49
C PRO A 458 1.99 26.37 4.12
N CYS A 459 0.82 27.02 4.04
CA CYS A 459 0.27 27.52 2.79
C CYS A 459 1.16 28.61 2.17
N GLN A 460 1.63 29.58 2.94
CA GLN A 460 2.56 30.61 2.48
C GLN A 460 3.88 30.00 2.00
N GLN A 461 4.46 29.09 2.80
CA GLN A 461 5.72 28.42 2.45
C GLN A 461 5.58 27.62 1.14
N ILE A 462 4.61 26.70 1.06
CA ILE A 462 4.45 25.84 -0.12
C ILE A 462 4.08 26.66 -1.37
N SER A 463 3.31 27.75 -1.21
CA SER A 463 3.02 28.67 -2.32
C SER A 463 4.28 29.35 -2.87
N SER A 464 5.25 29.71 -2.03
CA SER A 464 6.51 30.33 -2.49
C SER A 464 7.48 29.34 -3.16
N LEU A 465 7.37 28.04 -2.81
CA LEU A 465 8.15 26.94 -3.40
C LEU A 465 7.58 26.48 -4.76
N LEU A 466 6.26 26.37 -4.88
CA LEU A 466 5.56 25.85 -6.07
C LEU A 466 4.90 26.93 -6.94
N GLN A 467 5.16 28.21 -6.64
CA GLN A 467 4.61 29.37 -7.35
C GLN A 467 3.07 29.40 -7.40
N TRP A 468 2.40 28.82 -6.39
CA TRP A 468 0.95 28.94 -6.24
C TRP A 468 0.57 30.38 -5.85
N GLN A 469 -0.66 30.80 -6.14
CA GLN A 469 -1.20 32.05 -5.59
C GLN A 469 -1.11 32.01 -4.07
N ALA A 470 -0.45 33.01 -3.47
CA ALA A 470 -0.21 33.10 -2.03
C ALA A 470 -1.50 33.49 -1.28
N PRO A 471 -1.72 33.02 -0.05
CA PRO A 471 -2.85 33.43 0.77
C PRO A 471 -2.67 34.88 1.26
N GLU A 472 -3.71 35.69 1.06
CA GLU A 472 -3.80 37.07 1.54
C GLU A 472 -4.55 37.07 2.88
N PRO A 473 -3.92 37.26 4.05
CA PRO A 473 -4.63 37.47 5.32
C PRO A 473 -5.11 38.92 5.45
N GLU A 474 -6.04 39.17 6.38
CA GLU A 474 -6.47 40.52 6.73
C GLU A 474 -5.30 41.33 7.30
N GLN A 475 -4.95 42.43 6.65
CA GLN A 475 -4.01 43.41 7.19
C GLN A 475 -4.70 44.15 8.34
N HIS A 476 -4.40 43.76 9.58
CA HIS A 476 -4.76 44.57 10.75
C HIS A 476 -4.13 45.97 10.58
N THR A 477 -4.96 47.01 10.63
CA THR A 477 -4.51 48.41 10.52
C THR A 477 -3.46 48.72 11.57
N ALA A 478 -2.27 49.11 11.13
CA ALA A 478 -1.10 49.34 11.99
C ALA A 478 -1.25 50.60 12.86
N GLN A 479 -2.06 50.51 13.92
CA GLN A 479 -2.03 51.46 15.02
C GLN A 479 -0.92 51.07 15.99
N GLN A 480 0.24 51.70 15.80
CA GLN A 480 1.26 52.01 16.81
C GLN A 480 1.35 51.04 18.01
N SER A 481 1.99 49.89 17.81
CA SER A 481 2.70 49.18 18.87
C SER A 481 4.15 48.98 18.44
N THR A 482 5.08 48.98 19.39
CA THR A 482 6.54 48.97 19.14
C THR A 482 7.09 47.61 18.67
N ASN A 483 6.24 46.78 18.08
CA ASN A 483 6.49 45.38 17.77
C ASN A 483 6.80 45.13 16.29
N GLU A 484 7.05 46.15 15.46
CA GLU A 484 7.53 45.95 14.07
C GLU A 484 8.85 45.18 14.00
N THR A 485 9.70 45.30 15.03
CA THR A 485 10.89 44.45 15.20
C THR A 485 10.50 42.98 15.37
N ILE A 486 9.53 42.69 16.24
CA ILE A 486 9.07 41.33 16.56
C ILE A 486 8.30 40.72 15.37
N ALA A 487 7.46 41.50 14.67
CA ALA A 487 6.75 41.06 13.47
C ALA A 487 7.68 40.72 12.29
N ASN A 488 8.89 41.30 12.24
CA ASN A 488 9.92 40.90 11.28
C ASN A 488 10.78 39.72 11.76
N ILE A 489 10.88 39.48 13.07
CA ILE A 489 11.51 38.28 13.66
C ILE A 489 10.60 37.04 13.52
N LEU A 490 9.28 37.19 13.72
CA LEU A 490 8.26 36.13 13.64
C LEU A 490 7.86 35.74 12.21
N ARG A 491 8.42 36.37 11.17
CA ARG A 491 8.35 35.80 9.82
C ARG A 491 9.17 34.50 9.84
N PRO A 492 8.60 33.32 9.53
CA PRO A 492 9.39 32.11 9.39
C PRO A 492 10.42 32.36 8.30
N ARG A 493 11.71 32.41 8.68
CA ARG A 493 12.79 32.82 7.77
C ARG A 493 12.74 31.95 6.52
N SER A 494 12.47 32.55 5.37
CA SER A 494 12.41 31.87 4.08
C SER A 494 13.82 31.57 3.57
N VAL A 495 14.57 30.74 4.30
CA VAL A 495 15.95 30.29 3.97
C VAL A 495 15.92 29.19 2.89
N SER A 496 15.08 29.40 1.87
CA SER A 496 15.02 28.60 0.65
C SER A 496 15.57 29.45 -0.49
N THR A 497 16.79 29.15 -0.93
CA THR A 497 17.39 29.75 -2.12
C THR A 497 16.60 29.38 -3.37
N ASP A 498 16.81 30.08 -4.48
CA ASP A 498 16.17 29.72 -5.76
C ASP A 498 16.56 28.30 -6.23
N GLU A 499 17.72 27.82 -5.81
CA GLU A 499 18.18 26.45 -6.00
C GLU A 499 17.43 25.44 -5.11
N ASP A 500 17.15 25.79 -3.84
CA ASP A 500 16.26 25.00 -2.97
C ASP A 500 14.84 24.91 -3.56
N ARG A 501 14.33 26.03 -4.11
CA ARG A 501 13.02 26.09 -4.79
C ARG A 501 13.02 25.20 -6.04
N ALA A 502 14.06 25.28 -6.87
CA ALA A 502 14.21 24.44 -8.06
C ALA A 502 14.35 22.94 -7.72
N PHE A 503 15.11 22.60 -6.69
CA PHE A 503 15.25 21.22 -6.18
C PHE A 503 13.90 20.67 -5.70
N PHE A 504 13.18 21.45 -4.89
CA PHE A 504 11.86 21.09 -4.39
C PHE A 504 10.87 20.87 -5.54
N ALA A 505 10.74 21.85 -6.44
CA ALA A 505 9.82 21.79 -7.58
C ALA A 505 10.14 20.63 -8.54
N LYS A 506 11.43 20.34 -8.79
CA LYS A 506 11.85 19.17 -9.59
C LYS A 506 11.34 17.88 -8.96
N TYR A 507 11.73 17.58 -7.72
CA TYR A 507 11.39 16.29 -7.12
C TYR A 507 9.90 16.16 -6.77
N TYR A 508 9.22 17.26 -6.42
CA TYR A 508 7.76 17.26 -6.28
C TYR A 508 7.08 16.87 -7.60
N ARG A 509 7.48 17.48 -8.73
CA ARG A 509 6.94 17.12 -10.06
C ARG A 509 7.21 15.65 -10.44
N LEU A 510 8.40 15.14 -10.14
CA LEU A 510 8.75 13.73 -10.41
C LEU A 510 7.90 12.76 -9.56
N LEU A 511 7.71 13.06 -8.28
CA LEU A 511 6.82 12.27 -7.42
C LEU A 511 5.35 12.40 -7.87
N GLN A 512 4.92 13.56 -8.38
CA GLN A 512 3.58 13.73 -8.97
C GLN A 512 3.40 13.00 -10.32
N LEU A 513 4.46 12.53 -10.98
CA LEU A 513 4.38 11.60 -12.11
C LEU A 513 4.38 10.14 -11.65
N GLU A 514 5.13 9.83 -10.60
CA GLU A 514 5.21 8.49 -10.01
C GLU A 514 3.91 8.08 -9.30
N GLY A 515 3.31 8.99 -8.52
CA GLY A 515 2.04 8.76 -7.84
C GLY A 515 0.91 8.44 -8.82
N ARG A 516 0.86 9.14 -9.96
CA ARG A 516 -0.12 8.86 -11.03
C ARG A 516 0.10 7.51 -11.69
N ALA A 517 1.34 7.07 -11.91
CA ALA A 517 1.61 5.72 -12.40
C ALA A 517 1.17 4.63 -11.38
N GLY A 518 1.32 4.90 -10.08
CA GLY A 518 0.75 4.06 -9.01
C GLY A 518 -0.78 4.03 -9.01
N GLU A 519 -1.44 5.18 -9.19
CA GLU A 519 -2.91 5.29 -9.29
C GLU A 519 -3.45 4.60 -10.56
N GLU A 520 -2.76 4.71 -11.70
CA GLU A 520 -3.09 3.98 -12.93
C GLU A 520 -2.93 2.46 -12.76
N GLN A 521 -1.91 2.00 -12.02
CA GLN A 521 -1.74 0.60 -11.66
C GLN A 521 -2.86 0.13 -10.71
N GLN A 522 -3.19 0.89 -9.67
CA GLN A 522 -4.27 0.55 -8.74
C GLN A 522 -5.63 0.54 -9.44
N ALA A 523 -5.86 1.43 -10.42
CA ALA A 523 -7.08 1.47 -11.21
C ALA A 523 -7.31 0.23 -12.09
N MET A 524 -6.30 -0.63 -12.29
CA MET A 524 -6.48 -1.93 -12.93
C MET A 524 -7.44 -2.84 -12.13
N LEU A 525 -7.58 -2.64 -10.81
CA LEU A 525 -8.52 -3.38 -9.96
C LEU A 525 -9.97 -3.24 -10.44
N TRP A 526 -10.42 -2.02 -10.78
CA TRP A 526 -11.79 -1.76 -11.27
C TRP A 526 -11.92 -1.61 -12.79
N LYS A 527 -10.80 -1.59 -13.54
CA LYS A 527 -10.81 -1.58 -15.01
C LYS A 527 -10.79 -2.97 -15.64
N LEU A 528 -10.35 -3.99 -14.92
CA LEU A 528 -10.21 -5.36 -15.40
C LEU A 528 -11.24 -6.28 -14.75
N SER A 529 -11.70 -7.30 -15.48
CA SER A 529 -12.50 -8.37 -14.90
C SER A 529 -11.64 -9.26 -13.98
N VAL A 530 -12.27 -9.94 -13.01
CA VAL A 530 -11.59 -10.90 -12.11
C VAL A 530 -10.69 -11.87 -12.88
N ALA A 531 -11.18 -12.43 -14.00
CA ALA A 531 -10.40 -13.31 -14.87
C ALA A 531 -9.12 -12.67 -15.44
N GLN A 532 -9.17 -11.39 -15.82
CA GLN A 532 -8.00 -10.63 -16.28
C GLN A 532 -7.05 -10.27 -15.13
N ARG A 533 -7.55 -10.09 -13.89
CA ARG A 533 -6.72 -9.90 -12.70
C ARG A 533 -5.99 -11.19 -12.31
N LEU A 534 -6.65 -12.34 -12.47
CA LEU A 534 -6.05 -13.68 -12.32
C LEU A 534 -5.00 -13.95 -13.41
N GLU A 535 -5.30 -13.71 -14.69
CA GLU A 535 -4.34 -13.87 -15.80
C GLU A 535 -3.08 -13.00 -15.64
N ARG A 536 -3.24 -11.78 -15.10
CA ARG A 536 -2.12 -10.89 -14.75
C ARG A 536 -1.38 -11.29 -13.46
N GLY A 537 -1.89 -12.24 -12.70
CA GLY A 537 -1.37 -12.59 -11.38
C GLY A 537 -1.54 -11.49 -10.33
N THR A 538 -2.47 -10.54 -10.49
CA THR A 538 -2.76 -9.54 -9.44
C THR A 538 -3.84 -9.99 -8.46
N ALA A 539 -4.40 -11.19 -8.65
CA ALA A 539 -5.42 -11.81 -7.82
C ALA A 539 -5.16 -13.32 -7.60
N ILE A 540 -5.84 -13.91 -6.63
CA ILE A 540 -5.96 -15.34 -6.36
C ILE A 540 -7.45 -15.64 -6.10
N ALA A 541 -8.00 -16.65 -6.77
CA ALA A 541 -9.38 -17.13 -6.56
C ALA A 541 -9.37 -18.53 -5.95
N ASP A 542 -10.56 -19.12 -5.80
CA ASP A 542 -10.78 -20.48 -5.30
C ASP A 542 -10.13 -20.71 -3.93
N LEU A 543 -10.34 -19.74 -3.02
CA LEU A 543 -9.87 -19.79 -1.63
C LEU A 543 -10.74 -20.75 -0.80
N GLU A 544 -10.20 -21.92 -0.46
CA GLU A 544 -10.82 -22.86 0.48
C GLU A 544 -10.24 -22.66 1.89
N PRO A 545 -11.03 -22.30 2.92
CA PRO A 545 -10.55 -22.26 4.30
C PRO A 545 -10.01 -23.63 4.75
N LEU A 546 -8.78 -23.67 5.29
CA LEU A 546 -8.25 -24.87 5.93
C LEU A 546 -8.58 -24.93 7.42
N ASP A 547 -8.45 -23.79 8.09
CA ASP A 547 -8.52 -23.64 9.53
C ASP A 547 -9.59 -22.60 9.90
N GLU A 548 -10.12 -22.69 11.12
CA GLU A 548 -10.93 -21.60 11.69
C GLU A 548 -10.06 -20.34 11.91
N PRO A 549 -10.61 -19.12 11.73
CA PRO A 549 -9.85 -17.89 11.94
C PRO A 549 -9.34 -17.75 13.38
N VAL A 550 -8.03 -17.57 13.55
CA VAL A 550 -7.40 -17.40 14.85
C VAL A 550 -7.26 -15.91 15.17
N VAL A 551 -7.69 -15.48 16.36
CA VAL A 551 -7.45 -14.10 16.82
C VAL A 551 -5.95 -13.89 17.05
N ASN A 552 -5.35 -12.94 16.34
CA ASN A 552 -3.95 -12.56 16.48
C ASN A 552 -3.82 -11.03 16.67
N LYS A 553 -3.56 -10.64 17.92
CA LYS A 553 -3.52 -9.26 18.43
C LYS A 553 -4.79 -8.46 18.09
N ASP A 554 -4.70 -7.52 17.16
CA ASP A 554 -5.77 -6.59 16.74
C ASP A 554 -6.56 -7.06 15.51
N GLY A 555 -6.40 -8.33 15.09
CA GLY A 555 -7.08 -8.90 13.94
C GLY A 555 -7.14 -10.43 13.95
N TRP A 556 -7.32 -10.99 12.77
CA TRP A 556 -7.57 -12.41 12.51
C TRP A 556 -6.54 -12.97 11.55
N GLU A 557 -6.04 -14.16 11.83
CA GLU A 557 -5.15 -14.94 10.96
C GLU A 557 -5.90 -16.17 10.43
N GLN A 558 -5.90 -16.36 9.11
CA GLN A 558 -6.53 -17.52 8.48
C GLN A 558 -5.69 -18.04 7.30
N THR A 559 -5.65 -19.35 7.14
CA THR A 559 -4.98 -20.03 6.02
C THR A 559 -6.02 -20.59 5.05
N PHE A 560 -5.80 -20.31 3.76
CA PHE A 560 -6.60 -20.82 2.65
C PHE A 560 -5.75 -21.74 1.77
N ARG A 561 -6.31 -22.87 1.34
CA ARG A 561 -5.83 -23.62 0.18
C ARG A 561 -6.32 -22.91 -1.08
N CYS A 562 -5.46 -22.76 -2.09
CA CYS A 562 -5.80 -22.12 -3.36
C CYS A 562 -4.79 -22.46 -4.46
N PRO A 563 -5.21 -22.55 -5.74
CA PRO A 563 -4.32 -22.78 -6.88
C PRO A 563 -3.56 -21.49 -7.25
N ASN A 564 -2.52 -21.14 -6.48
CA ASN A 564 -1.83 -19.86 -6.62
C ASN A 564 -0.79 -19.85 -7.77
N THR A 565 -1.08 -19.06 -8.80
CA THR A 565 -0.17 -18.70 -9.90
C THR A 565 0.19 -17.20 -9.92
N SER A 566 -0.19 -16.46 -8.88
CA SER A 566 -0.13 -14.99 -8.83
C SER A 566 1.28 -14.43 -8.63
N GLU A 567 1.38 -13.10 -8.75
CA GLU A 567 2.57 -12.31 -8.47
C GLU A 567 2.72 -11.96 -6.98
N LEU A 568 1.72 -12.23 -6.13
CA LEU A 568 1.66 -11.78 -4.74
C LEU A 568 2.77 -12.36 -3.84
N ARG A 569 3.08 -11.65 -2.75
CA ARG A 569 4.20 -11.93 -1.83
C ARG A 569 3.82 -11.78 -0.37
N ASP A 570 4.60 -12.42 0.50
CA ASP A 570 4.59 -12.15 1.94
C ASP A 570 4.90 -10.66 2.19
N GLY A 571 4.02 -10.00 2.94
CA GLY A 571 4.05 -8.55 3.19
C GLY A 571 3.30 -7.68 2.17
N ASP A 572 2.73 -8.23 1.10
CA ASP A 572 1.85 -7.46 0.20
C ASP A 572 0.51 -7.17 0.89
N GLU A 573 0.02 -5.94 0.73
CA GLU A 573 -1.31 -5.48 1.18
C GLU A 573 -2.38 -5.94 0.18
N ILE A 574 -3.50 -6.45 0.71
CA ILE A 574 -4.53 -7.13 -0.07
C ILE A 574 -5.95 -6.72 0.33
N LEU A 575 -6.88 -6.96 -0.59
CA LEU A 575 -8.31 -7.02 -0.33
C LEU A 575 -8.72 -8.48 -0.36
N LEU A 576 -9.39 -8.94 0.70
CA LEU A 576 -10.04 -10.26 0.76
C LEU A 576 -11.54 -10.04 0.59
N SER A 577 -12.15 -10.67 -0.41
CA SER A 577 -13.56 -10.45 -0.79
C SER A 577 -14.31 -11.76 -1.07
N ASN A 578 -15.65 -11.67 -1.08
CA ASN A 578 -16.54 -12.81 -1.35
C ASN A 578 -16.92 -12.99 -2.83
N ASP A 579 -16.61 -11.99 -3.66
CA ASP A 579 -16.61 -11.97 -5.12
C ASP A 579 -15.76 -10.73 -5.52
N ASP A 580 -16.03 -10.04 -6.62
CA ASP A 580 -15.43 -8.76 -6.98
C ASP A 580 -15.53 -7.69 -5.85
N PRO A 581 -14.41 -7.19 -5.29
CA PRO A 581 -14.39 -6.27 -4.14
C PRO A 581 -15.08 -4.92 -4.38
N ILE A 582 -15.39 -4.56 -5.63
CA ILE A 582 -16.19 -3.37 -5.94
C ILE A 582 -17.66 -3.57 -5.53
N ALA A 583 -18.23 -4.73 -5.85
CA ALA A 583 -19.65 -5.02 -5.64
C ALA A 583 -19.94 -5.77 -4.33
N GLY A 584 -19.03 -6.67 -3.93
CA GLY A 584 -19.22 -7.59 -2.82
C GLY A 584 -18.88 -7.03 -1.43
N GLU A 585 -18.73 -7.94 -0.49
CA GLU A 585 -18.09 -7.68 0.80
C GLU A 585 -16.57 -7.72 0.63
N VAL A 586 -15.86 -6.82 1.31
CA VAL A 586 -14.40 -6.75 1.24
C VAL A 586 -13.81 -6.29 2.57
N VAL A 587 -12.69 -6.89 2.96
CA VAL A 587 -11.87 -6.49 4.12
C VAL A 587 -10.43 -6.26 3.68
N THR A 588 -9.73 -5.32 4.32
CA THR A 588 -8.29 -5.09 4.07
C THR A 588 -7.44 -6.03 4.93
N GLY A 589 -6.38 -6.60 4.34
CA GLY A 589 -5.43 -7.43 5.06
C GLY A 589 -4.02 -7.37 4.48
N THR A 590 -3.13 -8.19 5.05
CA THR A 590 -1.74 -8.34 4.63
C THR A 590 -1.44 -9.84 4.51
N ILE A 591 -0.72 -10.26 3.47
CA ILE A 591 -0.26 -11.66 3.37
C ILE A 591 0.85 -11.89 4.40
N LEU A 592 0.68 -12.90 5.27
CA LEU A 592 1.70 -13.34 6.22
C LEU A 592 2.66 -14.36 5.59
N LYS A 593 2.12 -15.31 4.82
CA LYS A 593 2.88 -16.37 4.11
C LYS A 593 2.17 -16.74 2.81
N ILE A 594 2.92 -16.97 1.74
CA ILE A 594 2.36 -17.47 0.47
C ILE A 594 3.18 -18.59 -0.18
N SER A 595 2.47 -19.55 -0.76
CA SER A 595 3.02 -20.70 -1.51
C SER A 595 2.21 -20.93 -2.80
N SER A 596 2.51 -21.97 -3.57
CA SER A 596 1.75 -22.33 -4.79
C SER A 596 0.39 -22.98 -4.54
N GLU A 597 0.13 -23.45 -3.32
CA GLU A 597 -1.09 -24.21 -2.98
C GLU A 597 -1.82 -23.64 -1.74
N HIS A 598 -1.20 -22.70 -1.01
CA HIS A 598 -1.70 -22.14 0.24
C HIS A 598 -1.30 -20.66 0.41
N VAL A 599 -2.19 -19.86 1.00
CA VAL A 599 -1.93 -18.48 1.44
C VAL A 599 -2.46 -18.27 2.87
N THR A 600 -1.61 -17.75 3.75
CA THR A 600 -2.00 -17.30 5.11
C THR A 600 -2.05 -15.78 5.11
N VAL A 601 -3.20 -15.22 5.48
CA VAL A 601 -3.41 -13.77 5.55
C VAL A 601 -3.76 -13.33 6.96
N TRP A 602 -3.49 -12.06 7.25
CA TRP A 602 -4.03 -11.36 8.41
C TRP A 602 -5.02 -10.29 7.96
N THR A 603 -6.21 -10.24 8.57
CA THR A 603 -7.25 -9.23 8.30
C THR A 603 -7.72 -8.58 9.61
N ARG A 604 -8.20 -7.33 9.54
CA ARG A 604 -8.76 -6.61 10.72
C ARG A 604 -10.14 -7.13 11.17
N GLU A 605 -10.82 -7.79 10.25
CA GLU A 605 -12.20 -8.23 10.33
C GLU A 605 -12.30 -9.63 9.72
N LEU A 606 -13.31 -10.39 10.15
CA LEU A 606 -13.75 -11.56 9.40
C LEU A 606 -14.64 -11.14 8.24
N ILE A 607 -14.52 -11.89 7.15
CA ILE A 607 -15.45 -11.91 6.04
C ILE A 607 -16.13 -13.29 6.03
N THR A 608 -17.45 -13.34 5.85
CA THR A 608 -18.21 -14.57 6.11
C THR A 608 -17.93 -15.67 5.08
N HIS A 609 -17.62 -15.30 3.84
CA HIS A 609 -17.36 -16.22 2.73
C HIS A 609 -16.23 -15.70 1.83
N PRO A 610 -14.95 -15.77 2.23
CA PRO A 610 -13.83 -15.37 1.38
C PRO A 610 -13.73 -16.31 0.17
N THR A 611 -13.58 -15.76 -1.03
CA THR A 611 -13.41 -16.52 -2.28
C THR A 611 -12.31 -15.96 -3.19
N LEU A 612 -12.01 -14.66 -3.05
CA LEU A 612 -11.11 -13.90 -3.90
C LEU A 612 -10.17 -13.04 -3.04
N LEU A 613 -8.91 -12.95 -3.45
CA LEU A 613 -7.89 -12.09 -2.86
C LEU A 613 -7.24 -11.28 -3.98
N ASP A 614 -7.28 -9.95 -3.86
CA ASP A 614 -6.74 -8.99 -4.83
C ASP A 614 -5.61 -8.15 -4.22
N ARG A 615 -4.60 -7.80 -5.01
CA ARG A 615 -3.54 -6.87 -4.60
C ARG A 615 -4.08 -5.45 -4.41
N TYR A 616 -3.74 -4.81 -3.29
CA TYR A 616 -4.19 -3.45 -2.98
C TYR A 616 -3.12 -2.63 -2.24
N ASP A 617 -2.19 -2.05 -3.03
CA ASP A 617 -1.13 -1.19 -2.51
C ASP A 617 -1.68 0.11 -1.87
N ASN A 618 -0.99 0.65 -0.85
CA ASN A 618 -1.31 1.95 -0.25
C ASN A 618 -0.29 3.05 -0.62
N ASP A 619 -0.72 4.32 -0.63
CA ASP A 619 0.11 5.48 -1.02
C ASP A 619 0.97 6.07 0.12
N ILE A 620 0.97 5.45 1.32
CA ILE A 620 1.57 6.03 2.53
C ILE A 620 3.08 6.26 2.37
N VAL A 621 3.80 5.31 1.75
CA VAL A 621 5.24 5.44 1.48
C VAL A 621 5.51 6.56 0.48
N HIS A 622 4.66 6.70 -0.53
CA HIS A 622 4.77 7.75 -1.55
C HIS A 622 4.53 9.14 -0.96
N VAL A 623 3.43 9.32 -0.22
CA VAL A 623 3.07 10.58 0.45
C VAL A 623 4.15 10.98 1.47
N ARG A 624 4.67 10.04 2.28
CA ARG A 624 5.80 10.30 3.19
C ARG A 624 7.08 10.71 2.44
N THR A 625 7.32 10.14 1.25
CA THR A 625 8.45 10.51 0.40
C THR A 625 8.29 11.91 -0.22
N GLN A 626 7.06 12.37 -0.48
CA GLN A 626 6.80 13.79 -0.82
C GLN A 626 7.04 14.72 0.38
N GLN A 627 6.57 14.36 1.58
CA GLN A 627 6.74 15.14 2.82
C GLN A 627 8.23 15.36 3.17
N ASN A 628 9.10 14.40 2.87
CA ASN A 628 10.55 14.53 3.04
C ASN A 628 11.15 15.74 2.33
N LEU A 629 10.57 16.20 1.21
CA LEU A 629 11.05 17.38 0.49
C LEU A 629 10.88 18.66 1.30
N LEU A 630 9.79 18.81 2.08
CA LEU A 630 9.60 19.98 2.96
C LEU A 630 10.45 19.87 4.22
N ARG A 631 10.50 18.69 4.84
CA ARG A 631 11.36 18.40 6.00
C ARG A 631 12.85 18.66 5.68
N TRP A 632 13.28 18.39 4.45
CA TRP A 632 14.66 18.65 4.02
C TRP A 632 15.02 20.14 3.96
N LEU A 633 14.07 21.04 3.67
CA LEU A 633 14.31 22.48 3.67
C LEU A 633 14.64 23.03 5.07
N GLN A 634 14.24 22.31 6.13
CA GLN A 634 14.58 22.62 7.52
C GLN A 634 15.99 22.11 7.92
N SER A 635 16.60 21.24 7.10
CA SER A 635 17.95 20.70 7.35
C SER A 635 19.03 21.76 7.09
N HIS A 636 20.16 21.67 7.81
CA HIS A 636 21.27 22.63 7.72
C HIS A 636 21.73 22.85 6.27
N ALA A 637 21.93 24.12 5.87
CA ALA A 637 22.26 24.49 4.50
C ALA A 637 23.46 23.71 3.92
N HIS A 638 24.52 23.52 4.71
CA HIS A 638 25.70 22.73 4.32
C HIS A 638 25.37 21.28 3.92
N LEU A 639 24.43 20.61 4.61
CA LEU A 639 23.95 19.28 4.21
C LEU A 639 23.17 19.33 2.89
N ARG A 640 22.39 20.40 2.66
CA ARG A 640 21.66 20.60 1.40
C ARG A 640 22.62 20.85 0.24
N ASP A 641 23.68 21.62 0.46
CA ASP A 641 24.73 21.91 -0.54
C ASP A 641 25.62 20.70 -0.84
N LEU A 642 25.92 19.85 0.15
CA LEU A 642 26.57 18.54 -0.06
C LEU A 642 25.68 17.60 -0.89
N VAL A 643 24.39 17.48 -0.57
CA VAL A 643 23.42 16.62 -1.29
C VAL A 643 23.13 17.14 -2.70
N ALA A 644 23.15 18.46 -2.89
CA ALA A 644 23.07 19.10 -4.21
C ALA A 644 24.38 19.05 -5.00
N GLY A 645 25.48 18.54 -4.42
CA GLY A 645 26.78 18.40 -5.08
C GLY A 645 27.56 19.71 -5.27
N LYS A 646 27.14 20.81 -4.63
CA LYS A 646 27.80 22.13 -4.74
C LYS A 646 29.09 22.19 -3.94
N VAL A 647 29.14 21.49 -2.80
CA VAL A 647 30.27 21.47 -1.86
C VAL A 647 30.88 20.08 -1.83
N ARG A 648 32.22 20.02 -1.83
CA ARG A 648 32.97 18.76 -1.68
C ARG A 648 33.08 18.39 -0.19
N PRO A 649 32.92 17.11 0.20
CA PRO A 649 33.14 16.67 1.56
C PRO A 649 34.61 16.81 1.98
N ARG A 650 34.81 17.26 3.22
CA ARG A 650 36.11 17.47 3.86
C ARG A 650 36.54 16.22 4.64
N PHE A 651 37.85 16.03 4.71
CA PHE A 651 38.50 14.98 5.49
C PHE A 651 39.64 15.60 6.32
N THR A 652 39.91 15.03 7.48
CA THR A 652 40.99 15.42 8.39
C THR A 652 41.89 14.23 8.63
N GLU A 653 43.20 14.39 8.47
CA GLU A 653 44.14 13.31 8.74
C GLU A 653 44.12 12.90 10.21
N ARG A 654 44.04 11.59 10.43
CA ARG A 654 44.03 10.94 11.74
C ARG A 654 44.79 9.62 11.63
N PRO A 655 45.60 9.26 12.64
CA PRO A 655 46.25 7.94 12.68
C PRO A 655 45.19 6.84 12.79
N PHE A 656 45.44 5.71 12.13
CA PHE A 656 44.51 4.59 12.05
C PHE A 656 45.25 3.26 12.24
N ALA A 657 44.80 2.47 13.23
CA ALA A 657 45.28 1.11 13.45
C ALA A 657 44.38 0.13 12.66
N GLY A 658 44.90 -0.34 11.52
CA GLY A 658 44.17 -1.26 10.64
C GLY A 658 43.99 -2.66 11.24
N ARG A 659 42.90 -3.32 10.83
CA ARG A 659 42.61 -4.72 11.13
C ARG A 659 43.44 -5.65 10.24
N SER A 660 44.05 -6.68 10.83
CA SER A 660 44.89 -7.65 10.13
C SER A 660 44.11 -8.67 9.30
N ASP A 661 42.81 -8.88 9.62
CA ASP A 661 41.88 -9.71 8.84
C ASP A 661 41.24 -8.95 7.65
N PHE A 662 41.36 -7.62 7.63
CA PHE A 662 40.83 -6.76 6.57
C PHE A 662 41.88 -6.50 5.48
N ASN A 663 41.46 -6.49 4.21
CA ASN A 663 42.35 -6.08 3.12
C ASN A 663 42.59 -4.56 3.11
N MET A 664 43.53 -4.10 2.28
CA MET A 664 43.93 -2.69 2.18
C MET A 664 42.74 -1.74 1.89
N GLU A 665 41.77 -2.18 1.08
CA GLU A 665 40.64 -1.35 0.63
C GLU A 665 39.55 -1.25 1.70
N GLN A 666 39.32 -2.35 2.42
CA GLN A 666 38.45 -2.41 3.59
C GLN A 666 39.02 -1.54 4.72
N ASN A 667 40.31 -1.67 5.03
CA ASN A 667 41.01 -0.80 5.98
C ASN A 667 40.98 0.67 5.53
N LEU A 668 41.15 0.96 4.24
CA LEU A 668 41.05 2.32 3.70
C LEU A 668 39.64 2.91 3.86
N ALA A 669 38.58 2.10 3.71
CA ALA A 669 37.20 2.54 3.94
C ALA A 669 36.95 2.90 5.41
N VAL A 670 37.42 2.08 6.36
CA VAL A 670 37.34 2.38 7.81
C VAL A 670 38.15 3.64 8.15
N ALA A 671 39.40 3.72 7.69
CA ALA A 671 40.25 4.91 7.88
C ALA A 671 39.57 6.18 7.35
N ARG A 672 38.99 6.12 6.13
CA ARG A 672 38.33 7.27 5.51
C ARG A 672 37.06 7.68 6.27
N ALA A 673 36.32 6.73 6.85
CA ALA A 673 35.14 7.03 7.67
C ALA A 673 35.52 7.78 8.97
N LEU A 674 36.63 7.39 9.62
CA LEU A 674 37.13 8.06 10.82
C LEU A 674 37.77 9.42 10.53
N GLN A 675 38.20 9.66 9.29
CA GLN A 675 38.74 10.93 8.78
C GLN A 675 37.67 11.89 8.25
N MET A 676 36.46 11.41 7.91
CA MET A 676 35.44 12.25 7.27
C MET A 676 34.81 13.28 8.23
N GLN A 677 34.56 14.48 7.72
CA GLN A 677 33.78 15.52 8.42
C GLN A 677 32.36 15.68 7.86
N ASP A 678 32.14 15.28 6.60
CA ASP A 678 30.92 15.62 5.84
C ASP A 678 30.20 14.38 5.28
N TYR A 679 30.79 13.70 4.27
CA TYR A 679 30.29 12.40 3.83
C TYR A 679 31.37 11.47 3.27
N LEU A 680 31.04 10.18 3.20
CA LEU A 680 31.80 9.13 2.52
C LEU A 680 30.87 8.27 1.66
N LEU A 681 31.35 7.85 0.49
CA LEU A 681 30.72 6.82 -0.34
C LEU A 681 31.57 5.55 -0.26
N ILE A 682 30.95 4.41 0.06
CA ILE A 682 31.61 3.11 -0.01
C ILE A 682 30.96 2.32 -1.16
N HIS A 683 31.69 2.19 -2.25
CA HIS A 683 31.29 1.39 -3.40
C HIS A 683 31.68 -0.07 -3.14
N GLY A 684 30.67 -0.92 -2.95
CA GLY A 684 30.81 -2.31 -2.52
C GLY A 684 30.14 -3.31 -3.45
N PRO A 685 30.83 -3.71 -4.54
CA PRO A 685 30.45 -4.83 -5.41
C PRO A 685 30.13 -6.14 -4.66
N PRO A 686 29.44 -7.10 -5.32
CA PRO A 686 29.03 -8.37 -4.70
C PRO A 686 30.17 -9.14 -4.04
N GLY A 687 29.97 -9.55 -2.78
CA GLY A 687 30.92 -10.35 -2.02
C GLY A 687 32.13 -9.61 -1.44
N THR A 688 32.24 -8.29 -1.57
CA THR A 688 33.40 -7.49 -1.11
C THR A 688 33.50 -7.26 0.42
N GLY A 689 32.52 -7.75 1.19
CA GLY A 689 32.51 -7.64 2.65
C GLY A 689 31.89 -6.35 3.20
N LYS A 690 31.06 -5.62 2.43
CA LYS A 690 30.30 -4.42 2.85
C LYS A 690 29.87 -4.44 4.32
N THR A 691 29.11 -5.48 4.69
CA THR A 691 28.52 -5.66 6.03
C THR A 691 29.57 -5.70 7.15
N SER A 692 30.75 -6.26 6.91
CA SER A 692 31.86 -6.29 7.89
C SER A 692 32.56 -4.93 7.98
N VAL A 693 32.72 -4.22 6.86
CA VAL A 693 33.27 -2.85 6.85
C VAL A 693 32.32 -1.88 7.56
N ILE A 694 31.01 -2.00 7.33
CA ILE A 694 30.00 -1.21 8.04
C ILE A 694 30.05 -1.52 9.55
N ALA A 695 30.06 -2.81 9.94
CA ALA A 695 30.10 -3.18 11.35
C ALA A 695 31.34 -2.62 12.07
N GLU A 696 32.53 -2.75 11.48
CA GLU A 696 33.76 -2.13 12.01
C GLU A 696 33.61 -0.61 12.15
N ILE A 697 33.11 0.09 11.13
CA ILE A 697 32.91 1.55 11.16
C ILE A 697 31.94 1.96 12.29
N VAL A 698 30.84 1.22 12.46
CA VAL A 698 29.86 1.45 13.55
C VAL A 698 30.54 1.27 14.92
N CYS A 699 31.25 0.15 15.14
CA CYS A 699 31.98 -0.08 16.39
C CYS A 699 32.94 1.08 16.71
N ARG A 700 33.77 1.50 15.76
CA ARG A 700 34.75 2.59 15.96
C ARG A 700 34.12 3.95 16.18
N PHE A 701 32.91 4.20 15.70
CA PHE A 701 32.16 5.40 16.02
C PHE A 701 31.59 5.36 17.45
N CYS A 702 31.05 4.21 17.87
CA CYS A 702 30.60 4.01 19.25
C CYS A 702 31.75 4.07 20.27
N ASP A 703 32.93 3.52 19.94
CA ASP A 703 34.18 3.65 20.72
C ASP A 703 34.58 5.12 20.93
N GLN A 704 34.18 6.02 20.01
CA GLN A 704 34.42 7.47 20.06
C GLN A 704 33.25 8.24 20.66
N GLY A 705 32.24 7.56 21.23
CA GLY A 705 31.02 8.17 21.76
C GLY A 705 30.11 8.82 20.71
N GLN A 706 30.31 8.53 19.41
CA GLN A 706 29.49 9.06 18.33
C GLN A 706 28.15 8.30 18.25
N ARG A 707 27.04 9.01 18.07
CA ARG A 707 25.73 8.38 17.85
C ARG A 707 25.50 8.05 16.37
N VAL A 708 25.04 6.83 16.09
CA VAL A 708 24.89 6.25 14.75
C VAL A 708 23.43 5.94 14.42
N LEU A 709 22.91 6.58 13.37
CA LEU A 709 21.71 6.12 12.66
C LEU A 709 22.16 5.07 11.65
N LEU A 710 21.73 3.82 11.81
CA LEU A 710 22.04 2.73 10.88
C LEU A 710 20.79 2.36 10.08
N ALA A 711 20.82 2.53 8.76
CA ALA A 711 19.68 2.24 7.91
C ALA A 711 20.05 1.33 6.73
N ALA A 712 19.05 0.62 6.22
CA ALA A 712 19.14 -0.08 4.94
C ALA A 712 17.85 0.10 4.12
N PHE A 713 17.85 -0.38 2.88
CA PHE A 713 16.63 -0.40 2.06
C PHE A 713 15.58 -1.40 2.57
N THR A 714 15.99 -2.61 2.98
CA THR A 714 15.08 -3.71 3.39
C THR A 714 15.30 -4.15 4.85
N ASN A 715 14.28 -4.74 5.48
CA ASN A 715 14.39 -5.31 6.83
C ASN A 715 15.48 -6.40 6.91
N GLN A 716 15.57 -7.27 5.90
CA GLN A 716 16.59 -8.32 5.84
C GLN A 716 18.01 -7.76 5.78
N ALA A 717 18.23 -6.63 5.10
CA ALA A 717 19.55 -6.00 5.03
C ALA A 717 19.98 -5.43 6.41
N ILE A 718 19.09 -4.70 7.08
CA ILE A 718 19.40 -4.15 8.42
C ILE A 718 19.52 -5.24 9.49
N ASP A 719 18.68 -6.28 9.47
CA ASP A 719 18.78 -7.38 10.44
C ASP A 719 20.05 -8.23 10.24
N ASN A 720 20.54 -8.35 9.00
CA ASN A 720 21.84 -8.97 8.71
C ASN A 720 23.03 -8.11 9.16
N LEU A 721 22.90 -6.77 9.14
CA LEU A 721 23.89 -5.84 9.70
C LEU A 721 23.95 -5.94 11.22
N LEU A 722 22.80 -5.97 11.89
CA LEU A 722 22.70 -6.15 13.34
C LEU A 722 23.30 -7.50 13.78
N LYS A 723 22.94 -8.60 13.10
CA LYS A 723 23.57 -9.93 13.23
C LYS A 723 25.07 -9.97 12.93
N ARG A 724 25.66 -8.91 12.36
CA ARG A 724 27.11 -8.76 12.22
C ARG A 724 27.70 -7.94 13.36
N LEU A 725 27.04 -6.86 13.80
CA LEU A 725 27.44 -6.10 14.99
C LEU A 725 27.55 -7.00 16.24
N ASP A 726 26.55 -7.86 16.48
CA ASP A 726 26.60 -8.86 17.55
C ASP A 726 27.81 -9.81 17.47
N LYS A 727 28.35 -10.05 16.27
CA LYS A 727 29.53 -10.90 16.05
C LYS A 727 30.86 -10.17 16.15
N GLU A 728 30.85 -8.84 16.08
CA GLU A 728 32.00 -7.98 16.42
C GLU A 728 31.93 -7.52 17.91
N GLY A 729 30.95 -8.00 18.70
CA GLY A 729 30.75 -7.67 20.11
C GLY A 729 29.96 -6.38 20.39
N CYS A 730 29.40 -5.76 19.35
CA CYS A 730 28.65 -4.49 19.47
C CYS A 730 27.14 -4.77 19.65
N HIS A 731 26.74 -4.93 20.91
CA HIS A 731 25.38 -5.36 21.28
C HIS A 731 24.44 -4.20 21.67
N ASP A 732 24.94 -2.98 21.85
CA ASP A 732 24.13 -1.84 22.33
C ASP A 732 23.48 -1.09 21.16
N TYR A 733 22.38 -1.66 20.67
CA TYR A 733 21.59 -1.10 19.58
C TYR A 733 20.08 -1.24 19.81
N LEU A 734 19.32 -0.32 19.20
CA LEU A 734 17.87 -0.26 19.21
C LEU A 734 17.33 -0.51 17.78
N ARG A 735 16.43 -1.47 17.60
CA ARG A 735 15.77 -1.73 16.31
C ARG A 735 14.40 -1.04 16.25
N LEU A 736 14.21 -0.16 15.26
CA LEU A 736 12.89 0.41 14.93
C LEU A 736 12.25 -0.41 13.80
N GLY A 737 11.02 -0.87 14.01
CA GLY A 737 10.29 -1.68 13.03
C GLY A 737 9.01 -2.28 13.62
N HIS A 738 8.40 -3.23 12.89
CA HIS A 738 7.29 -4.04 13.37
C HIS A 738 7.75 -5.49 13.53
N GLU A 739 7.45 -6.11 14.66
CA GLU A 739 7.75 -7.51 14.99
C GLU A 739 7.50 -8.52 13.85
N ARG A 740 6.42 -8.35 13.07
CA ARG A 740 6.08 -9.21 11.91
C ARG A 740 7.13 -9.18 10.78
N SER A 741 8.04 -8.22 10.78
CA SER A 741 9.01 -7.96 9.71
C SER A 741 10.45 -7.92 10.21
N VAL A 742 10.71 -8.38 11.45
CA VAL A 742 12.03 -8.37 12.10
C VAL A 742 12.42 -9.80 12.44
N ASP A 743 13.67 -10.17 12.15
CA ASP A 743 14.22 -11.49 12.43
C ASP A 743 14.21 -11.83 13.94
N ASP A 744 13.88 -13.08 14.29
CA ASP A 744 13.73 -13.52 15.69
C ASP A 744 14.97 -13.29 16.57
N HIS A 745 16.17 -13.31 15.98
CA HIS A 745 17.40 -13.00 16.72
C HIS A 745 17.48 -11.53 17.15
N VAL A 746 16.84 -10.63 16.40
CA VAL A 746 16.89 -9.17 16.58
C VAL A 746 15.68 -8.66 17.38
N LYS A 747 14.58 -9.42 17.45
CA LYS A 747 13.36 -9.06 18.22
C LYS A 747 13.61 -8.60 19.67
N PRO A 748 14.54 -9.17 20.47
CA PRO A 748 14.83 -8.67 21.82
C PRO A 748 15.38 -7.23 21.88
N ARG A 749 15.79 -6.65 20.74
CA ARG A 749 16.26 -5.26 20.60
C ARG A 749 15.23 -4.35 19.93
N LEU A 750 14.01 -4.85 19.65
CA LEU A 750 12.93 -4.07 19.06
C LEU A 750 12.43 -3.02 20.05
N LEU A 751 12.24 -1.77 19.62
CA LEU A 751 11.77 -0.69 20.50
C LEU A 751 10.47 -1.06 21.21
N GLN A 752 9.48 -1.63 20.51
CA GLN A 752 8.22 -2.08 21.12
C GLN A 752 8.46 -3.04 22.29
N THR A 753 9.29 -4.08 22.09
CA THR A 753 9.63 -5.08 23.12
C THR A 753 10.37 -4.48 24.32
N LEU A 754 11.14 -3.41 24.12
CA LEU A 754 11.80 -2.69 25.21
C LEU A 754 10.84 -1.74 25.94
N VAL A 755 9.90 -1.08 25.24
CA VAL A 755 8.87 -0.24 25.85
C VAL A 755 7.88 -1.09 26.66
N ASP A 756 7.42 -2.22 26.14
CA ASP A 756 6.50 -3.12 26.84
C ASP A 756 7.13 -3.78 28.08
N ALA A 757 8.46 -3.67 28.24
CA ALA A 757 9.20 -4.10 29.43
C ALA A 757 9.46 -2.96 30.45
N ILE A 758 9.09 -1.71 30.15
CA ILE A 758 9.35 -0.54 31.01
C ILE A 758 8.05 0.16 31.39
N ALA A 759 7.82 0.32 32.70
CA ALA A 759 6.58 0.89 33.23
C ALA A 759 6.44 2.42 33.07
N ASP A 760 7.50 3.14 32.68
CA ASP A 760 7.54 4.60 32.57
C ASP A 760 7.60 5.08 31.11
N PRO A 761 6.56 5.75 30.58
CA PRO A 761 6.54 6.29 29.22
C PRO A 761 7.64 7.34 28.92
N THR A 762 8.14 8.06 29.92
CA THR A 762 9.21 9.07 29.72
C THR A 762 10.57 8.42 29.39
N SER A 763 10.72 7.14 29.70
CA SER A 763 11.90 6.36 29.34
C SER A 763 12.06 6.17 27.83
N VAL A 764 11.01 6.31 27.02
CA VAL A 764 11.04 5.96 25.59
C VAL A 764 11.86 6.95 24.77
N HIS A 765 11.72 8.25 25.06
CA HIS A 765 12.64 9.27 24.51
C HIS A 765 14.05 9.10 25.09
N SER A 766 14.17 8.71 26.36
CA SER A 766 15.47 8.44 26.98
C SER A 766 16.22 7.29 26.28
N LEU A 767 15.54 6.18 25.93
CA LEU A 767 16.11 5.12 25.09
C LEU A 767 16.54 5.66 23.72
N LEU A 768 15.63 6.36 23.02
CA LEU A 768 15.90 6.91 21.69
C LEU A 768 17.06 7.92 21.66
N HIS A 769 17.33 8.63 22.76
CA HIS A 769 18.41 9.63 22.87
C HIS A 769 19.70 9.07 23.48
N LEU A 770 19.64 8.04 24.33
CA LEU A 770 20.82 7.48 25.01
C LEU A 770 21.44 6.28 24.27
N THR A 771 20.68 5.43 23.58
CA THR A 771 21.26 4.30 22.85
C THR A 771 22.19 4.82 21.73
N PRO A 772 23.44 4.31 21.60
CA PRO A 772 24.41 4.82 20.64
C PRO A 772 24.08 4.45 19.19
N ILE A 773 23.40 3.31 18.95
CA ILE A 773 23.01 2.85 17.62
C ILE A 773 21.49 2.73 17.52
N VAL A 774 20.87 3.43 16.57
CA VAL A 774 19.44 3.26 16.24
C VAL A 774 19.32 2.75 14.81
N ALA A 775 18.74 1.55 14.67
CA ALA A 775 18.78 0.73 13.47
C ALA A 775 17.37 0.53 12.85
N SER A 776 17.20 0.76 11.55
CA SER A 776 15.88 0.59 10.89
C SER A 776 15.96 0.39 9.36
N THR A 777 14.80 0.25 8.71
CA THR A 777 14.70 0.56 7.28
C THR A 777 14.67 2.08 7.07
N THR A 778 15.15 2.55 5.92
CA THR A 778 15.25 3.99 5.63
C THR A 778 13.89 4.68 5.61
N ALA A 779 12.83 3.97 5.16
CA ALA A 779 11.47 4.48 5.11
C ALA A 779 10.88 4.86 6.49
N THR A 780 11.37 4.26 7.59
CA THR A 780 10.92 4.57 8.97
C THR A 780 11.10 6.05 9.31
N TRP A 781 12.22 6.65 8.91
CA TRP A 781 12.57 8.06 9.16
C TRP A 781 11.73 9.08 8.35
N SER A 782 10.97 8.58 7.36
CA SER A 782 9.99 9.38 6.61
C SER A 782 8.64 9.51 7.35
N SER A 783 8.57 9.03 8.60
CA SER A 783 7.49 9.29 9.55
C SER A 783 7.92 10.36 10.56
N ASP A 784 7.02 11.28 10.94
CA ASP A 784 7.30 12.23 12.01
C ASP A 784 7.08 11.66 13.43
N LYS A 785 6.73 10.36 13.55
CA LYS A 785 6.66 9.61 14.83
C LYS A 785 7.97 9.63 15.63
N TYR A 786 9.10 9.92 14.98
CA TYR A 786 10.43 10.04 15.60
C TYR A 786 11.08 11.42 15.36
N SER A 787 10.31 12.39 14.88
CA SER A 787 10.75 13.79 14.83
C SER A 787 10.53 14.43 16.20
N PRO A 788 11.38 15.39 16.62
CA PRO A 788 11.07 16.18 17.81
C PRO A 788 9.72 16.90 17.64
N PRO A 789 8.92 17.03 18.71
CA PRO A 789 7.74 17.88 18.67
C PRO A 789 8.17 19.33 18.43
N PRO A 790 7.43 20.11 17.61
CA PRO A 790 7.64 21.55 17.57
C PRO A 790 7.27 22.13 18.93
N SER A 791 8.25 22.63 19.68
CA SER A 791 8.02 23.33 20.95
C SER A 791 7.13 24.54 20.71
N GLN A 792 6.08 24.70 21.53
CA GLN A 792 5.18 25.85 21.40
C GLN A 792 5.85 27.14 21.92
N ASP A 793 6.82 27.00 22.83
CA ASP A 793 7.63 28.07 23.41
C ASP A 793 8.98 28.26 22.68
N ALA A 794 8.94 28.29 21.34
CA ALA A 794 10.12 28.35 20.46
C ALA A 794 10.97 29.64 20.56
N GLU A 795 10.73 30.51 21.56
CA GLU A 795 11.52 31.73 21.81
C GLU A 795 12.64 31.54 22.85
N HIS A 796 12.57 30.56 23.77
CA HIS A 796 13.48 30.57 24.95
C HIS A 796 14.14 29.25 25.44
N THR A 797 13.85 28.06 24.90
CA THR A 797 14.63 26.84 25.23
C THR A 797 15.63 26.49 24.13
N LEU A 798 16.92 26.79 24.37
CA LEU A 798 18.04 26.40 23.50
C LEU A 798 18.48 24.94 23.69
N ASP A 799 17.95 24.26 24.71
CA ASP A 799 18.47 23.01 25.28
C ASP A 799 17.53 21.79 25.12
N ASP A 800 16.63 21.79 24.13
CA ASP A 800 15.92 20.57 23.69
C ASP A 800 16.51 20.05 22.35
N PRO A 801 17.63 19.28 22.40
CA PRO A 801 18.20 18.65 21.23
C PRO A 801 17.36 17.43 20.84
N GLY A 802 16.39 17.66 19.96
CA GLY A 802 15.60 16.62 19.31
C GLY A 802 16.43 15.50 18.70
N LEU A 803 15.80 14.35 18.39
CA LEU A 803 16.49 13.11 18.03
C LEU A 803 17.54 13.27 16.91
N HIS A 804 18.80 13.39 17.32
CA HIS A 804 19.93 13.69 16.43
C HIS A 804 21.07 12.69 16.58
N PHE A 805 21.77 12.47 15.47
CA PHE A 805 22.89 11.55 15.34
C PHE A 805 24.15 12.27 14.83
N ASP A 806 25.32 11.78 15.20
CA ASP A 806 26.57 12.28 14.62
C ASP A 806 26.75 11.78 13.20
N VAL A 807 26.33 10.54 12.91
CA VAL A 807 26.47 9.94 11.59
C VAL A 807 25.26 9.10 11.21
N ALA A 808 24.79 9.24 9.97
CA ALA A 808 23.90 8.28 9.31
C ALA A 808 24.70 7.36 8.39
N ILE A 809 24.53 6.04 8.54
CA ILE A 809 25.12 5.03 7.66
C ILE A 809 23.98 4.30 6.96
N ILE A 810 23.93 4.38 5.63
CA ILE A 810 22.83 3.85 4.83
C ILE A 810 23.37 2.82 3.83
N ASP A 811 23.07 1.54 4.05
CA ASP A 811 23.41 0.43 3.14
C ASP A 811 22.34 0.21 2.07
N GLU A 812 22.75 -0.36 0.94
CA GLU A 812 21.96 -0.48 -0.29
C GLU A 812 21.42 0.90 -0.79
N ALA A 813 22.14 1.99 -0.50
CA ALA A 813 21.78 3.37 -0.87
C ALA A 813 21.67 3.60 -2.40
N GLY A 814 22.20 2.68 -3.22
CA GLY A 814 21.99 2.64 -4.66
C GLY A 814 20.53 2.44 -5.08
N GLN A 815 19.71 1.79 -4.23
CA GLN A 815 18.29 1.48 -4.48
C GLN A 815 17.32 2.59 -4.01
N LEU A 816 17.80 3.66 -3.38
CA LEU A 816 16.96 4.73 -2.85
C LEU A 816 16.88 5.92 -3.81
N THR A 817 15.66 6.38 -4.11
CA THR A 817 15.46 7.67 -4.79
C THR A 817 15.99 8.80 -3.90
N VAL A 818 16.41 9.92 -4.50
CA VAL A 818 16.90 11.07 -3.71
C VAL A 818 15.87 11.50 -2.64
N PRO A 819 14.57 11.70 -2.92
CA PRO A 819 13.61 12.14 -1.88
C PRO A 819 13.40 11.13 -0.74
N ALA A 820 13.58 9.83 -0.98
CA ALA A 820 13.44 8.80 0.04
C ALA A 820 14.58 8.85 1.07
N ILE A 821 15.82 9.12 0.63
CA ILE A 821 16.99 9.12 1.54
C ILE A 821 17.07 10.37 2.42
N LEU A 822 16.52 11.51 1.98
CA LEU A 822 16.48 12.76 2.76
C LEU A 822 15.75 12.60 4.10
N GLY A 823 14.74 11.73 4.15
CA GLY A 823 13.97 11.45 5.36
C GLY A 823 14.82 10.94 6.53
N ALA A 824 15.90 10.20 6.24
CA ALA A 824 16.89 9.77 7.23
C ALA A 824 18.04 10.77 7.40
N LEU A 825 18.56 11.34 6.29
CA LEU A 825 19.70 12.27 6.34
C LEU A 825 19.43 13.54 7.17
N ARG A 826 18.18 14.01 7.28
CA ARG A 826 17.81 15.19 8.09
C ARG A 826 18.18 15.08 9.58
N PHE A 827 18.38 13.86 10.09
CA PHE A 827 18.65 13.61 11.50
C PHE A 827 20.15 13.57 11.86
N ALA A 828 21.07 13.57 10.88
CA ALA A 828 22.50 13.35 11.12
C ALA A 828 23.42 14.50 10.65
N LYS A 829 24.51 14.73 11.38
CA LYS A 829 25.50 15.80 11.08
C LYS A 829 26.38 15.51 9.86
N LYS A 830 26.72 14.23 9.64
CA LYS A 830 27.50 13.70 8.50
C LYS A 830 26.94 12.33 8.08
N PHE A 831 27.31 11.81 6.90
CA PHE A 831 26.73 10.54 6.43
C PHE A 831 27.67 9.62 5.62
N ILE A 832 27.37 8.33 5.63
CA ILE A 832 28.01 7.31 4.78
C ILE A 832 26.93 6.65 3.92
N LEU A 833 27.09 6.71 2.61
CA LEU A 833 26.26 5.95 1.67
C LEU A 833 27.04 4.73 1.19
N VAL A 834 26.49 3.54 1.41
CA VAL A 834 27.08 2.28 0.95
C VAL A 834 26.19 1.70 -0.15
N GLY A 835 26.78 1.34 -1.28
CA GLY A 835 26.01 0.97 -2.47
C GLY A 835 26.86 0.43 -3.61
N ASP A 836 26.20 0.22 -4.74
CA ASP A 836 26.79 -0.28 -5.99
C ASP A 836 25.88 0.14 -7.15
N GLU A 837 26.35 1.07 -7.98
CA GLU A 837 25.59 1.59 -9.12
C GLU A 837 25.44 0.57 -10.27
N LYS A 838 26.12 -0.58 -10.20
CA LYS A 838 26.02 -1.69 -11.16
C LYS A 838 25.02 -2.77 -10.71
N GLN A 839 24.50 -2.71 -9.48
CA GLN A 839 23.34 -3.49 -9.01
C GLN A 839 22.04 -2.67 -9.16
N LEU A 840 20.92 -3.09 -8.58
CA LEU A 840 19.60 -2.50 -8.90
C LEU A 840 19.54 -0.99 -8.57
N PRO A 841 19.05 -0.15 -9.51
CA PRO A 841 18.69 1.24 -9.24
C PRO A 841 17.35 1.31 -8.47
N PRO A 842 16.90 2.50 -8.03
CA PRO A 842 15.59 2.66 -7.43
C PRO A 842 14.47 2.24 -8.39
N LEU A 843 13.49 1.50 -7.88
CA LEU A 843 12.30 1.16 -8.64
C LEU A 843 11.41 2.40 -8.81
N VAL A 844 11.09 2.73 -10.06
CA VAL A 844 10.23 3.83 -10.47
C VAL A 844 9.26 3.30 -11.53
N LEU A 845 7.95 3.42 -11.28
CA LEU A 845 6.88 2.92 -12.15
C LEU A 845 6.72 3.82 -13.39
N SER A 846 6.81 5.13 -13.21
CA SER A 846 6.67 6.13 -14.26
C SER A 846 7.97 6.23 -15.09
N LYS A 847 7.98 5.66 -16.30
CA LYS A 847 9.13 5.73 -17.22
C LYS A 847 9.60 7.18 -17.43
N THR A 848 8.65 8.09 -17.62
CA THR A 848 8.89 9.55 -17.72
C THR A 848 9.58 10.15 -16.49
N ALA A 849 9.24 9.71 -15.27
CA ALA A 849 9.90 10.18 -14.06
C ALA A 849 11.30 9.57 -13.89
N ALA A 850 11.47 8.29 -14.27
CA ALA A 850 12.76 7.61 -14.26
C ALA A 850 13.76 8.30 -15.20
N GLU A 851 13.35 8.57 -16.45
CA GLU A 851 14.12 9.29 -17.48
C GLU A 851 14.51 10.71 -17.06
N GLN A 852 13.62 11.43 -16.36
CA GLN A 852 13.91 12.76 -15.81
C GLN A 852 14.72 12.72 -14.50
N GLY A 853 15.18 11.54 -14.10
CA GLY A 853 16.20 11.34 -13.06
C GLY A 853 15.67 10.88 -11.69
N LEU A 854 14.40 10.49 -11.54
CA LEU A 854 13.91 9.93 -10.27
C LEU A 854 14.56 8.57 -9.94
N ALA A 855 14.97 7.82 -10.98
CA ALA A 855 15.71 6.57 -10.87
C ALA A 855 17.24 6.75 -10.70
N ILE A 856 17.71 7.99 -10.50
CA ILE A 856 19.10 8.26 -10.13
C ILE A 856 19.15 8.39 -8.60
N SER A 857 19.86 7.48 -7.94
CA SER A 857 20.07 7.53 -6.49
C SER A 857 21.11 8.57 -6.09
N LEU A 858 21.03 9.05 -4.85
CA LEU A 858 21.99 10.01 -4.30
C LEU A 858 23.42 9.43 -4.32
N PHE A 859 23.57 8.13 -4.05
CA PHE A 859 24.84 7.42 -4.15
C PHE A 859 25.47 7.56 -5.54
N SER A 860 24.73 7.23 -6.60
CA SER A 860 25.21 7.32 -7.98
C SER A 860 25.54 8.76 -8.38
N SER A 861 24.69 9.72 -7.98
CA SER A 861 24.89 11.15 -8.27
C SER A 861 26.19 11.69 -7.65
N LEU A 862 26.39 11.47 -6.35
CA LEU A 862 27.59 11.93 -5.65
C LEU A 862 28.85 11.16 -6.08
N LYS A 863 28.72 9.90 -6.53
CA LYS A 863 29.85 9.12 -7.07
C LYS A 863 30.35 9.68 -8.40
N VAL A 864 29.45 10.02 -9.34
CA VAL A 864 29.85 10.63 -10.63
C VAL A 864 30.59 11.96 -10.39
N LEU A 865 30.06 12.82 -9.51
CA LEU A 865 30.72 14.08 -9.14
C LEU A 865 32.10 13.87 -8.49
N ASN A 866 32.25 12.87 -7.63
CA ASN A 866 33.56 12.49 -7.07
C ASN A 866 34.53 12.02 -8.16
N ASP A 867 34.09 11.13 -9.04
CA ASP A 867 34.95 10.50 -10.05
C ASP A 867 35.42 11.54 -11.08
N GLU A 868 34.52 12.43 -11.53
CA GLU A 868 34.87 13.61 -12.34
C GLU A 868 35.86 14.54 -11.65
N TYR A 869 35.70 14.78 -10.34
CA TYR A 869 36.62 15.64 -9.60
C TYR A 869 38.00 14.99 -9.50
N ILE A 870 38.08 13.69 -9.17
CA ILE A 870 39.35 12.97 -9.01
C ILE A 870 40.09 12.82 -10.36
N GLN A 871 39.39 12.71 -11.48
CA GLN A 871 40.01 12.80 -12.81
C GLN A 871 40.68 14.17 -13.05
N LYS A 872 40.08 15.26 -12.56
CA LYS A 872 40.61 16.64 -12.67
C LYS A 872 41.67 16.97 -11.62
N GLN A 873 41.69 16.28 -10.47
CA GLN A 873 42.56 16.52 -9.32
C GLN A 873 43.04 15.20 -8.66
N PRO A 874 43.91 14.41 -9.31
CA PRO A 874 44.22 13.03 -8.88
C PRO A 874 44.93 12.89 -7.51
N LEU A 875 45.59 13.95 -7.04
CA LEU A 875 46.33 13.95 -5.77
C LEU A 875 45.44 14.16 -4.54
N THR A 876 44.17 14.55 -4.68
CA THR A 876 43.32 14.81 -3.51
C THR A 876 42.56 13.57 -3.03
N ILE A 877 42.19 13.56 -1.76
CA ILE A 877 41.39 12.50 -1.12
C ILE A 877 40.07 12.24 -1.88
N SER A 878 39.90 11.03 -2.42
CA SER A 878 38.62 10.55 -2.93
C SER A 878 37.60 10.41 -1.82
N ALA A 879 36.40 10.95 -2.04
CA ALA A 879 35.22 10.75 -1.21
C ALA A 879 34.48 9.44 -1.53
N CYS A 880 34.92 8.69 -2.55
CA CYS A 880 34.49 7.32 -2.79
C CYS A 880 35.65 6.34 -2.56
N VAL A 881 35.42 5.31 -1.75
CA VAL A 881 36.30 4.14 -1.61
C VAL A 881 35.62 2.94 -2.26
N SER A 882 36.23 2.39 -3.32
CA SER A 882 35.75 1.19 -4.01
C SER A 882 36.45 -0.06 -3.48
N LEU A 883 35.68 -1.02 -2.98
CA LEU A 883 36.16 -2.34 -2.59
C LEU A 883 36.24 -3.24 -3.84
N ARG A 884 37.39 -3.89 -4.08
CA ARG A 884 37.65 -4.67 -5.30
C ARG A 884 37.82 -6.16 -5.01
N THR A 885 38.37 -6.50 -3.85
CA THR A 885 38.58 -7.89 -3.42
C THR A 885 37.27 -8.50 -2.90
N GLN A 886 36.78 -9.58 -3.53
CA GLN A 886 35.56 -10.29 -3.14
C GLN A 886 35.81 -11.71 -2.61
N TYR A 887 34.93 -12.15 -1.70
CA TYR A 887 35.05 -13.34 -0.86
C TYR A 887 33.95 -14.40 -1.09
N ARG A 888 33.08 -14.18 -2.08
CA ARG A 888 31.88 -15.00 -2.39
C ARG A 888 32.14 -16.00 -3.51
N MET A 889 32.40 -15.48 -4.72
CA MET A 889 32.33 -16.20 -6.00
C MET A 889 33.66 -16.85 -6.39
N ASN A 890 33.62 -18.10 -6.87
CA ASN A 890 34.71 -18.68 -7.65
C ASN A 890 35.18 -17.73 -8.78
N LYS A 891 36.49 -17.69 -9.08
CA LYS A 891 37.08 -16.76 -10.07
C LYS A 891 36.41 -16.82 -11.45
N TRP A 892 35.98 -17.98 -11.92
CA TRP A 892 35.34 -18.13 -13.24
C TRP A 892 33.94 -17.51 -13.30
N ILE A 893 33.20 -17.56 -12.19
CA ILE A 893 31.90 -16.88 -12.02
C ILE A 893 32.13 -15.37 -11.93
N ALA A 894 33.05 -14.95 -11.05
CA ALA A 894 33.38 -13.53 -10.84
C ALA A 894 33.91 -12.83 -12.09
N ASN A 895 34.75 -13.51 -12.89
CA ASN A 895 35.44 -12.92 -14.04
C ASN A 895 34.49 -12.41 -15.14
N PHE A 896 33.33 -13.04 -15.33
CA PHE A 896 32.33 -12.51 -16.27
C PHE A 896 31.80 -11.15 -15.78
N SER A 897 31.20 -11.10 -14.59
CA SER A 897 30.66 -9.85 -14.05
C SER A 897 31.75 -8.78 -13.90
N SER A 898 32.96 -9.17 -13.48
CA SER A 898 34.13 -8.28 -13.42
C SER A 898 34.44 -7.66 -14.78
N THR A 899 34.52 -8.46 -15.85
CA THR A 899 34.83 -7.98 -17.21
C THR A 899 33.68 -7.19 -17.86
N VAL A 900 32.43 -7.46 -17.49
CA VAL A 900 31.24 -6.88 -18.14
C VAL A 900 30.71 -5.63 -17.44
N PHE A 901 30.72 -5.59 -16.10
CA PHE A 901 30.09 -4.53 -15.30
C PHE A 901 31.08 -3.70 -14.45
N TYR A 902 32.25 -4.25 -14.13
CA TYR A 902 33.24 -3.62 -13.22
C TYR A 902 34.65 -3.47 -13.84
N GLU A 903 34.77 -3.40 -15.17
CA GLU A 903 36.02 -3.05 -15.88
C GLU A 903 37.26 -3.90 -15.49
N LYS A 904 37.04 -5.18 -15.17
CA LYS A 904 38.03 -6.14 -14.63
C LYS A 904 38.58 -5.79 -13.24
N GLN A 905 38.02 -4.79 -12.56
CA GLN A 905 38.47 -4.35 -11.24
C GLN A 905 38.01 -5.27 -10.10
N LEU A 906 36.97 -6.10 -10.29
CA LEU A 906 36.47 -7.03 -9.27
C LEU A 906 37.33 -8.32 -9.24
N LEU A 907 38.04 -8.56 -8.13
CA LEU A 907 39.06 -9.60 -7.98
C LEU A 907 38.64 -10.66 -6.95
N ALA A 908 38.78 -11.95 -7.28
CA ALA A 908 38.49 -13.05 -6.35
C ALA A 908 39.64 -13.27 -5.36
N HIS A 909 39.37 -13.23 -4.05
CA HIS A 909 40.38 -13.49 -3.03
C HIS A 909 40.95 -14.92 -3.14
N SER A 910 42.23 -15.11 -2.82
CA SER A 910 42.97 -16.37 -3.01
C SER A 910 42.29 -17.58 -2.35
N SER A 911 41.74 -17.41 -1.15
CA SER A 911 41.05 -18.45 -0.38
C SER A 911 39.74 -18.96 -1.02
N ILE A 912 39.17 -18.24 -2.00
CA ILE A 912 37.90 -18.60 -2.64
C ILE A 912 37.97 -18.64 -4.18
N ALA A 913 39.03 -18.09 -4.78
CA ALA A 913 39.20 -18.03 -6.24
C ALA A 913 39.09 -19.42 -6.92
N ASN A 914 39.50 -20.49 -6.24
CA ASN A 914 39.41 -21.87 -6.72
C ASN A 914 38.36 -22.73 -5.98
N ARG A 915 37.44 -22.12 -5.21
CA ARG A 915 36.35 -22.80 -4.47
C ARG A 915 35.50 -23.65 -5.42
N LYS A 916 35.30 -24.94 -5.11
CA LYS A 916 34.48 -25.88 -5.89
C LYS A 916 33.27 -26.33 -5.09
N LEU A 917 32.25 -26.87 -5.78
CA LEU A 917 31.16 -27.60 -5.13
C LEU A 917 31.71 -28.91 -4.53
N MET A 918 31.43 -29.17 -3.26
CA MET A 918 31.85 -30.39 -2.56
C MET A 918 30.65 -31.31 -2.36
N PHE A 919 30.79 -32.58 -2.74
CA PHE A 919 29.81 -33.63 -2.40
C PHE A 919 30.29 -34.37 -1.14
N PRO A 920 29.45 -34.58 -0.12
CA PRO A 920 29.76 -35.46 1.01
C PRO A 920 30.14 -36.87 0.55
N THR A 921 31.07 -37.53 1.25
CA THR A 921 31.55 -38.88 0.91
C THR A 921 30.48 -39.97 1.02
N THR A 922 29.37 -39.70 1.70
CA THR A 922 28.19 -40.56 1.85
C THR A 922 27.18 -40.43 0.70
N THR A 923 27.64 -40.26 -0.55
CA THR A 923 26.76 -40.31 -1.73
C THR A 923 26.08 -41.67 -1.87
N ASN A 924 24.75 -41.70 -1.99
CA ASN A 924 24.01 -42.95 -2.19
C ASN A 924 24.22 -43.47 -3.62
N LYS A 925 25.13 -44.45 -3.79
CA LYS A 925 25.58 -44.93 -5.11
C LYS A 925 24.46 -45.57 -5.96
N GLN A 926 23.36 -46.00 -5.36
CA GLN A 926 22.28 -46.69 -6.09
C GLN A 926 21.43 -45.75 -6.97
N SER A 927 21.30 -44.47 -6.62
CA SER A 927 20.49 -43.50 -7.38
C SER A 927 21.25 -42.79 -8.52
N ILE A 928 22.59 -42.85 -8.53
CA ILE A 928 23.45 -42.13 -9.49
C ILE A 928 23.54 -42.85 -10.86
N SER A 929 23.18 -44.14 -10.92
CA SER A 929 23.39 -45.03 -12.08
C SER A 929 22.46 -44.81 -13.28
N ARG A 930 21.47 -43.91 -13.19
CA ARG A 930 20.49 -43.60 -14.26
C ARG A 930 20.52 -42.16 -14.75
N GLU A 931 21.55 -41.40 -14.39
CA GLU A 931 21.63 -39.96 -14.69
C GLU A 931 22.17 -39.67 -16.09
N ALA A 932 21.53 -38.74 -16.81
CA ALA A 932 21.99 -38.32 -18.13
C ALA A 932 23.41 -37.71 -18.06
N PRO A 933 24.32 -38.06 -19.01
CA PRO A 933 25.69 -37.53 -19.03
C PRO A 933 25.77 -35.99 -19.06
N THR A 934 24.76 -35.34 -19.64
CA THR A 934 24.58 -33.89 -19.73
C THR A 934 24.38 -33.24 -18.35
N ILE A 935 23.51 -33.81 -17.52
CA ILE A 935 23.25 -33.36 -16.14
C ILE A 935 24.48 -33.60 -15.27
N SER A 936 25.09 -34.78 -15.36
CA SER A 936 26.32 -35.14 -14.64
C SER A 936 27.46 -34.17 -14.97
N ARG A 937 27.63 -33.81 -16.26
CA ARG A 937 28.54 -32.75 -16.72
C ARG A 937 28.20 -31.38 -16.15
N ALA A 938 26.93 -31.01 -16.08
CA ALA A 938 26.49 -29.70 -15.61
C ALA A 938 26.72 -29.49 -14.10
N ILE A 939 26.45 -30.50 -13.27
CA ILE A 939 26.69 -30.45 -11.82
C ILE A 939 28.15 -30.76 -11.44
N HIS A 940 28.99 -31.19 -12.38
CA HIS A 940 30.37 -31.60 -12.11
C HIS A 940 31.22 -30.47 -11.44
N PRO A 941 31.91 -30.72 -10.31
CA PRO A 941 32.64 -29.69 -9.55
C PRO A 941 33.79 -28.99 -10.29
N ALA A 942 34.30 -29.53 -11.39
CA ALA A 942 35.37 -28.90 -12.17
C ALA A 942 34.90 -27.69 -13.01
N PHE A 943 33.58 -27.50 -13.18
CA PHE A 943 33.00 -26.42 -14.00
C PHE A 943 32.13 -25.50 -13.12
N PRO A 944 32.69 -24.40 -12.56
CA PRO A 944 31.94 -23.49 -11.69
C PRO A 944 30.85 -22.69 -12.42
N LEU A 945 30.95 -22.53 -13.74
CA LEU A 945 29.93 -21.91 -14.59
C LEU A 945 29.62 -22.85 -15.75
N VAL A 946 28.34 -23.20 -15.91
CA VAL A 946 27.80 -24.02 -17.01
C VAL A 946 26.58 -23.33 -17.61
N PHE A 947 26.41 -23.44 -18.92
CA PHE A 947 25.17 -23.13 -19.64
C PHE A 947 24.56 -24.43 -20.16
N LEU A 948 23.35 -24.75 -19.71
CA LEU A 948 22.55 -25.89 -20.17
C LEU A 948 21.60 -25.36 -21.25
N ASP A 949 21.89 -25.69 -22.51
CA ASP A 949 21.10 -25.30 -23.67
C ASP A 949 19.86 -26.20 -23.77
N VAL A 950 18.69 -25.62 -23.49
CA VAL A 950 17.40 -26.31 -23.51
C VAL A 950 16.65 -25.87 -24.76
N GLN A 951 16.64 -26.75 -25.77
CA GLN A 951 15.95 -26.50 -27.03
C GLN A 951 14.55 -27.13 -26.98
N ALA A 952 13.52 -26.37 -27.33
CA ALA A 952 12.16 -26.89 -27.47
C ALA A 952 12.06 -27.72 -28.76
N LEU A 953 11.35 -28.86 -28.70
CA LEU A 953 11.05 -29.68 -29.88
C LEU A 953 10.21 -28.86 -30.86
N THR A 954 10.78 -28.52 -32.01
CA THR A 954 10.06 -27.82 -33.08
C THR A 954 9.04 -28.75 -33.72
N THR A 955 7.84 -28.24 -33.99
CA THR A 955 6.67 -29.03 -34.42
C THR A 955 6.91 -29.83 -35.71
N GLN A 956 7.92 -29.46 -36.51
CA GLN A 956 8.36 -30.17 -37.72
C GLN A 956 9.00 -31.55 -37.45
N GLN A 957 9.33 -31.89 -36.20
CA GLN A 957 9.81 -33.23 -35.81
C GLN A 957 8.70 -34.13 -35.23
N ALA A 958 7.54 -33.56 -34.86
CA ALA A 958 6.39 -34.36 -34.39
C ALA A 958 5.70 -35.10 -35.56
N SER A 959 5.68 -34.48 -36.75
CA SER A 959 5.05 -35.00 -37.97
C SER A 959 5.67 -36.28 -38.55
N SER A 960 6.76 -36.80 -37.98
CA SER A 960 7.34 -38.10 -38.34
C SER A 960 6.95 -39.27 -37.42
N MET A 961 6.24 -39.03 -36.31
CA MET A 961 5.86 -40.09 -35.34
C MET A 961 4.47 -39.92 -34.71
N GLN A 962 3.46 -39.60 -35.53
CA GLN A 962 2.05 -39.90 -35.23
C GLN A 962 1.21 -39.87 -36.52
N SER A 963 0.97 -41.05 -37.10
CA SER A 963 -0.22 -41.26 -37.94
C SER A 963 -1.45 -41.44 -37.06
N ASP A 964 -2.64 -41.42 -37.68
CA ASP A 964 -3.92 -41.83 -37.06
C ASP A 964 -4.46 -40.86 -35.98
N GLY A 965 -4.62 -39.58 -36.35
CA GLY A 965 -5.23 -38.55 -35.49
C GLY A 965 -5.90 -37.34 -36.18
N GLU A 966 -6.01 -37.32 -37.51
CA GLU A 966 -6.47 -36.13 -38.25
C GLU A 966 -8.00 -35.98 -38.32
N ALA A 967 -8.62 -35.55 -37.22
CA ALA A 967 -9.90 -34.86 -37.21
C ALA A 967 -10.09 -34.07 -35.89
N ILE A 968 -10.47 -32.77 -35.99
CA ILE A 968 -10.96 -31.80 -34.95
C ILE A 968 -10.22 -30.43 -34.98
N ALA A 969 -8.99 -30.34 -35.49
CA ALA A 969 -8.15 -29.16 -35.29
C ALA A 969 -8.57 -27.86 -36.05
N GLU A 970 -9.33 -27.94 -37.15
CA GLU A 970 -9.46 -26.80 -38.08
C GLU A 970 -10.56 -25.77 -37.74
N GLN A 971 -11.53 -26.07 -36.85
CA GLN A 971 -12.66 -25.17 -36.57
C GLN A 971 -12.39 -24.10 -35.48
N ARG A 972 -11.17 -23.54 -35.42
CA ARG A 972 -10.82 -22.43 -34.50
C ARG A 972 -10.01 -21.29 -35.14
N ALA A 973 -9.96 -21.21 -36.47
CA ALA A 973 -9.11 -20.26 -37.21
C ALA A 973 -9.73 -18.87 -37.51
N ASP A 974 -10.77 -18.42 -36.79
CA ASP A 974 -11.47 -17.15 -37.07
C ASP A 974 -11.70 -16.26 -35.83
N LYS A 975 -10.61 -16.04 -35.07
CA LYS A 975 -10.49 -14.91 -34.14
C LYS A 975 -9.14 -14.23 -34.31
N ARG A 976 -9.15 -12.90 -34.32
CA ARG A 976 -7.94 -12.06 -34.28
C ARG A 976 -7.47 -11.89 -32.84
N ASP A 977 -7.17 -13.00 -32.18
CA ASP A 977 -6.71 -12.97 -30.79
C ASP A 977 -5.25 -12.46 -30.72
N THR A 978 -5.02 -11.47 -29.87
CA THR A 978 -3.68 -10.92 -29.61
C THR A 978 -2.80 -11.98 -28.94
N TYR A 979 -1.78 -12.48 -29.65
CA TYR A 979 -0.83 -13.47 -29.15
C TYR A 979 -0.13 -13.02 -27.85
N THR A 980 -0.57 -13.55 -26.71
CA THR A 980 0.07 -13.36 -25.40
C THR A 980 1.32 -14.25 -25.29
N GLU A 981 2.51 -13.64 -25.32
CA GLU A 981 3.80 -14.32 -25.19
C GLU A 981 3.93 -14.96 -23.78
N THR A 982 3.95 -16.29 -23.70
CA THR A 982 3.90 -17.04 -22.43
C THR A 982 5.17 -16.83 -21.58
N LYS A 983 5.03 -16.34 -20.34
CA LYS A 983 6.14 -16.01 -19.43
C LYS A 983 6.79 -17.23 -18.75
N THR A 984 6.73 -18.41 -19.37
CA THR A 984 7.14 -19.71 -18.83
C THR A 984 7.82 -20.60 -19.88
N SER A 985 8.61 -21.57 -19.41
CA SER A 985 9.04 -22.75 -20.17
C SER A 985 9.00 -23.97 -19.25
N ASN A 986 8.31 -25.02 -19.69
CA ASN A 986 8.19 -26.28 -18.96
C ASN A 986 9.45 -27.13 -19.13
N GLU A 987 10.12 -26.98 -20.27
CA GLU A 987 11.36 -27.65 -20.66
C GLU A 987 12.49 -27.20 -19.73
N GLU A 988 12.62 -25.88 -19.52
CA GLU A 988 13.54 -25.32 -18.53
C GLU A 988 13.17 -25.75 -17.09
N ALA A 989 11.89 -25.73 -16.73
CA ALA A 989 11.45 -26.11 -15.38
C ALA A 989 11.70 -27.61 -15.08
N GLN A 990 11.53 -28.49 -16.08
CA GLN A 990 11.90 -29.90 -16.02
C GLN A 990 13.42 -30.09 -15.90
N ALA A 991 14.22 -29.36 -16.69
CA ALA A 991 15.68 -29.41 -16.57
C ALA A 991 16.16 -28.94 -15.19
N VAL A 992 15.56 -27.87 -14.65
CA VAL A 992 15.78 -27.38 -13.28
C VAL A 992 15.43 -28.45 -12.23
N ARG A 993 14.28 -29.13 -12.35
CA ARG A 993 13.87 -30.24 -11.46
C ARG A 993 14.90 -31.37 -11.46
N VAL A 994 15.39 -31.77 -12.64
CA VAL A 994 16.41 -32.84 -12.78
C VAL A 994 17.76 -32.42 -12.20
N LEU A 995 18.17 -31.16 -12.39
CA LEU A 995 19.38 -30.59 -11.76
C LEU A 995 19.29 -30.60 -10.22
N VAL A 996 18.15 -30.19 -9.66
CA VAL A 996 17.91 -30.23 -8.20
C VAL A 996 17.96 -31.68 -7.69
N ALA A 997 17.29 -32.62 -8.36
CA ALA A 997 17.33 -34.04 -8.00
C ALA A 997 18.77 -34.59 -7.94
N ALA A 998 19.58 -34.30 -8.96
CA ALA A 998 20.96 -34.78 -9.05
C ALA A 998 21.93 -34.13 -8.03
N LEU A 999 21.63 -32.90 -7.57
CA LEU A 999 22.34 -32.23 -6.47
C LEU A 999 21.96 -32.82 -5.10
N LEU A 1000 20.67 -33.01 -4.84
CA LEU A 1000 20.17 -33.60 -3.59
C LEU A 1000 20.62 -35.05 -3.42
N ALA A 1001 20.60 -35.86 -4.49
CA ALA A 1001 21.13 -37.23 -4.50
C ALA A 1001 22.63 -37.32 -4.17
N ARG A 1002 23.37 -36.22 -4.34
CA ARG A 1002 24.80 -36.08 -3.96
C ARG A 1002 25.02 -35.37 -2.63
N GLY A 1003 23.98 -35.23 -1.80
CA GLY A 1003 24.10 -34.71 -0.43
C GLY A 1003 24.28 -33.20 -0.32
N ILE A 1004 24.02 -32.42 -1.38
CA ILE A 1004 23.91 -30.96 -1.26
C ILE A 1004 22.61 -30.65 -0.49
N ALA A 1005 22.69 -29.83 0.55
CA ALA A 1005 21.52 -29.48 1.34
C ALA A 1005 20.57 -28.54 0.57
N GLN A 1006 19.26 -28.65 0.81
CA GLN A 1006 18.23 -27.82 0.16
C GLN A 1006 18.51 -26.31 0.34
N ARG A 1007 18.91 -25.88 1.55
CA ARG A 1007 19.30 -24.50 1.89
C ARG A 1007 20.51 -23.95 1.12
N ASP A 1008 21.34 -24.83 0.56
CA ASP A 1008 22.55 -24.50 -0.17
C ASP A 1008 22.30 -24.31 -1.68
N ILE A 1009 21.07 -24.55 -2.13
CA ILE A 1009 20.59 -24.38 -3.50
C ILE A 1009 19.69 -23.13 -3.57
N GLY A 1010 19.93 -22.28 -4.56
CA GLY A 1010 19.02 -21.21 -4.96
C GLY A 1010 18.63 -21.34 -6.41
N ILE A 1011 17.41 -20.96 -6.73
CA ILE A 1011 16.89 -20.95 -8.10
C ILE A 1011 16.34 -19.57 -8.39
N ILE A 1012 16.79 -18.99 -9.50
CA ILE A 1012 16.46 -17.63 -9.91
C ILE A 1012 15.78 -17.68 -11.28
N ALA A 1013 14.66 -16.99 -11.42
CA ALA A 1013 14.00 -16.79 -12.72
C ALA A 1013 13.62 -15.32 -12.92
N PRO A 1014 13.53 -14.83 -14.17
CA PRO A 1014 13.21 -13.43 -14.46
C PRO A 1014 11.73 -13.08 -14.21
N TYR A 1015 10.81 -14.04 -14.32
CA TYR A 1015 9.36 -13.81 -14.20
C TYR A 1015 8.76 -14.66 -13.07
N ARG A 1016 7.83 -14.07 -12.31
CA ARG A 1016 7.06 -14.77 -11.26
C ARG A 1016 6.31 -15.99 -11.80
N ALA A 1017 5.79 -15.92 -13.03
CA ALA A 1017 5.17 -17.06 -13.71
C ALA A 1017 6.13 -18.26 -13.84
N GLN A 1018 7.40 -18.05 -14.21
CA GLN A 1018 8.40 -19.13 -14.27
C GLN A 1018 8.85 -19.58 -12.87
N VAL A 1019 8.90 -18.69 -11.87
CA VAL A 1019 9.08 -19.08 -10.47
C VAL A 1019 7.96 -20.04 -10.02
N ALA A 1020 6.70 -19.71 -10.29
CA ALA A 1020 5.56 -20.56 -9.98
C ALA A 1020 5.61 -21.90 -10.74
N ASN A 1021 5.99 -21.89 -12.02
CA ASN A 1021 6.14 -23.10 -12.83
C ASN A 1021 7.23 -24.04 -12.28
N ILE A 1022 8.40 -23.50 -11.96
CA ILE A 1022 9.50 -24.24 -11.32
C ILE A 1022 9.05 -24.79 -9.96
N ARG A 1023 8.31 -24.00 -9.17
CA ARG A 1023 7.79 -24.47 -7.87
C ARG A 1023 6.78 -25.61 -8.05
N ARG A 1024 5.84 -25.54 -9.00
CA ARG A 1024 4.94 -26.65 -9.34
C ARG A 1024 5.72 -27.93 -9.66
N HIS A 1025 6.77 -27.84 -10.49
CA HIS A 1025 7.62 -28.99 -10.83
C HIS A 1025 8.46 -29.53 -9.65
N LEU A 1026 8.74 -28.75 -8.61
CA LEU A 1026 9.54 -29.18 -7.44
C LEU A 1026 8.68 -29.66 -6.25
N PHE A 1027 7.53 -29.03 -6.01
CA PHE A 1027 6.72 -29.16 -4.80
C PHE A 1027 5.39 -29.91 -5.01
N THR A 1028 4.88 -30.05 -6.24
CA THR A 1028 3.71 -30.88 -6.52
C THR A 1028 4.14 -32.30 -6.91
N HIS A 1029 3.48 -33.33 -6.38
CA HIS A 1029 3.77 -34.73 -6.68
C HIS A 1029 3.07 -35.19 -7.97
N ASP A 1030 3.83 -35.70 -8.94
CA ASP A 1030 3.31 -36.27 -10.18
C ASP A 1030 3.53 -37.80 -10.21
N PRO A 1031 2.48 -38.63 -10.12
CA PRO A 1031 2.60 -40.09 -10.14
C PRO A 1031 3.22 -40.68 -11.42
N SER A 1032 3.28 -39.92 -12.53
CA SER A 1032 3.90 -40.35 -13.78
C SER A 1032 5.42 -40.16 -13.81
N LEU A 1033 5.97 -39.39 -12.86
CA LEU A 1033 7.39 -39.03 -12.82
C LEU A 1033 8.12 -39.70 -11.64
N PRO A 1034 9.37 -40.18 -11.82
CA PRO A 1034 10.20 -40.68 -10.72
C PRO A 1034 10.79 -39.51 -9.91
N TRP A 1035 9.92 -38.74 -9.25
CA TRP A 1035 10.27 -37.56 -8.45
C TRP A 1035 9.39 -37.48 -7.20
N GLN A 1036 10.03 -37.57 -6.03
CA GLN A 1036 9.38 -37.25 -4.77
C GLN A 1036 9.39 -35.73 -4.58
N ALA A 1037 8.21 -35.14 -4.47
CA ALA A 1037 8.05 -33.71 -4.23
C ALA A 1037 8.75 -33.26 -2.94
N LEU A 1038 9.29 -32.03 -2.96
CA LEU A 1038 9.85 -31.40 -1.77
C LEU A 1038 8.73 -30.94 -0.82
N ALA A 1039 9.02 -30.90 0.48
CA ALA A 1039 8.09 -30.37 1.48
C ALA A 1039 7.88 -28.86 1.32
N ILE A 1040 6.69 -28.36 1.68
CA ILE A 1040 6.28 -26.95 1.49
C ILE A 1040 7.16 -25.98 2.30
N ASP A 1041 7.69 -26.42 3.43
CA ASP A 1041 8.60 -25.71 4.33
C ASP A 1041 10.09 -25.80 3.91
N SER A 1042 10.39 -26.34 2.72
CA SER A 1042 11.76 -26.50 2.24
C SER A 1042 12.58 -25.21 2.31
N PRO A 1043 13.80 -25.23 2.87
CA PRO A 1043 14.70 -24.07 2.84
C PRO A 1043 15.33 -23.81 1.46
N LEU A 1044 14.93 -24.53 0.40
CA LEU A 1044 15.35 -24.28 -0.97
C LEU A 1044 14.63 -23.03 -1.51
N SER A 1045 15.41 -21.98 -1.78
CA SER A 1045 14.89 -20.69 -2.24
C SER A 1045 14.68 -20.64 -3.75
N VAL A 1046 13.44 -20.49 -4.20
CA VAL A 1046 13.04 -20.26 -5.61
C VAL A 1046 12.33 -18.92 -5.73
N ASP A 1047 12.95 -17.91 -6.35
CA ASP A 1047 12.36 -16.57 -6.48
C ASP A 1047 12.91 -15.77 -7.68
N THR A 1048 12.36 -14.57 -7.85
CA THR A 1048 12.84 -13.49 -8.71
C THR A 1048 14.18 -12.91 -8.28
N VAL A 1049 14.95 -12.38 -9.24
CA VAL A 1049 16.23 -11.67 -9.02
C VAL A 1049 16.13 -10.64 -7.88
N ASP A 1050 15.06 -9.86 -7.89
CA ASP A 1050 14.79 -8.73 -6.99
C ASP A 1050 14.69 -9.18 -5.53
N ARG A 1051 14.01 -10.30 -5.25
CA ARG A 1051 13.95 -10.90 -3.90
C ARG A 1051 15.22 -11.66 -3.52
N PHE A 1052 16.06 -12.03 -4.50
CA PHE A 1052 17.36 -12.68 -4.24
C PHE A 1052 18.50 -11.68 -3.95
N GLN A 1053 18.24 -10.36 -3.96
CA GLN A 1053 19.23 -9.35 -3.55
C GLN A 1053 19.61 -9.50 -2.07
N GLY A 1054 20.82 -9.08 -1.71
CA GLY A 1054 21.46 -9.41 -0.43
C GLY A 1054 21.93 -10.88 -0.34
N GLY A 1055 21.04 -11.83 -0.67
CA GLY A 1055 21.27 -13.27 -0.57
C GLY A 1055 22.45 -13.83 -1.37
N GLU A 1056 22.84 -15.05 -0.99
CA GLU A 1056 23.81 -15.91 -1.67
C GLU A 1056 23.58 -17.40 -1.36
N ARG A 1057 24.11 -18.29 -2.20
CA ARG A 1057 24.02 -19.76 -2.07
C ARG A 1057 25.27 -20.46 -2.59
N SER A 1058 25.52 -21.67 -2.10
CA SER A 1058 26.57 -22.56 -2.61
C SER A 1058 26.37 -22.87 -4.10
N VAL A 1059 25.13 -23.19 -4.51
CA VAL A 1059 24.73 -23.40 -5.90
C VAL A 1059 23.60 -22.44 -6.28
N ILE A 1060 23.70 -21.80 -7.44
CA ILE A 1060 22.59 -21.10 -8.09
C ILE A 1060 22.27 -21.78 -9.41
N ILE A 1061 20.97 -21.99 -9.67
CA ILE A 1061 20.43 -22.35 -10.98
C ILE A 1061 19.63 -21.15 -11.49
N MET A 1062 19.85 -20.71 -12.73
CA MET A 1062 19.13 -19.59 -13.34
C MET A 1062 18.39 -20.07 -14.59
N SER A 1063 17.06 -19.99 -14.58
CA SER A 1063 16.18 -20.25 -15.72
C SER A 1063 15.78 -18.92 -16.35
N PHE A 1064 15.75 -18.82 -17.68
CA PHE A 1064 15.45 -17.58 -18.41
C PHE A 1064 14.03 -17.50 -18.98
N ALA A 1065 13.26 -18.59 -18.96
CA ALA A 1065 11.92 -18.71 -19.56
C ALA A 1065 11.91 -18.38 -21.06
N THR A 1066 12.80 -19.04 -21.79
CA THR A 1066 13.15 -18.78 -23.20
C THR A 1066 13.08 -20.06 -24.02
N SER A 1067 11.96 -20.25 -24.73
CA SER A 1067 11.79 -21.24 -25.80
C SER A 1067 12.02 -20.65 -27.20
N SER A 1068 11.94 -19.33 -27.35
CA SER A 1068 12.09 -18.58 -28.62
C SER A 1068 12.66 -17.17 -28.37
N GLU A 1069 13.19 -16.50 -29.40
CA GLU A 1069 13.76 -15.14 -29.23
C GLU A 1069 12.68 -14.15 -28.72
N PRO A 1070 12.95 -13.41 -27.63
CA PRO A 1070 12.03 -12.40 -27.11
C PRO A 1070 11.74 -11.29 -28.13
N GLN A 1071 10.46 -11.02 -28.43
CA GLN A 1071 10.07 -9.97 -29.40
C GLN A 1071 10.61 -8.57 -29.03
N GLN A 1072 10.87 -7.72 -30.04
CA GLN A 1072 11.57 -6.43 -29.84
C GLN A 1072 10.94 -5.50 -28.79
N GLN A 1073 9.62 -5.55 -28.59
CA GLN A 1073 8.89 -4.70 -27.65
C GLN A 1073 8.34 -5.46 -26.42
N SER A 1074 8.70 -6.73 -26.22
CA SER A 1074 8.12 -7.49 -25.11
C SER A 1074 8.79 -7.23 -23.76
N GLN A 1075 7.99 -7.30 -22.68
CA GLN A 1075 8.50 -7.22 -21.30
C GLN A 1075 9.57 -8.28 -21.00
N ARG A 1076 9.55 -9.41 -21.72
CA ARG A 1076 10.58 -10.46 -21.66
C ARG A 1076 11.93 -9.87 -22.09
N ARG A 1077 11.98 -9.20 -23.24
CA ARG A 1077 13.19 -8.53 -23.76
C ARG A 1077 13.62 -7.36 -22.88
N GLU A 1078 12.68 -6.53 -22.39
CA GLU A 1078 12.97 -5.42 -21.48
C GLU A 1078 13.65 -5.88 -20.17
N PHE A 1079 13.24 -7.02 -19.60
CA PHE A 1079 13.92 -7.62 -18.46
C PHE A 1079 15.32 -8.15 -18.84
N LEU A 1080 15.42 -8.97 -19.89
CA LEU A 1080 16.66 -9.66 -20.25
C LEU A 1080 17.77 -8.70 -20.71
N LEU A 1081 17.42 -7.54 -21.25
CA LEU A 1081 18.36 -6.47 -21.59
C LEU A 1081 18.83 -5.65 -20.38
N ASN A 1082 18.24 -5.80 -19.19
CA ASN A 1082 18.60 -5.02 -18.01
C ASN A 1082 19.93 -5.50 -17.40
N PRO A 1083 21.02 -4.71 -17.47
CA PRO A 1083 22.34 -5.16 -17.01
C PRO A 1083 22.40 -5.31 -15.50
N HIS A 1084 21.66 -4.49 -14.74
CA HIS A 1084 21.67 -4.49 -13.28
C HIS A 1084 21.05 -5.77 -12.72
N ARG A 1085 19.89 -6.19 -13.25
CA ARG A 1085 19.23 -7.46 -12.86
C ARG A 1085 20.11 -8.66 -13.19
N LEU A 1086 20.69 -8.71 -14.40
CA LEU A 1086 21.57 -9.80 -14.80
C LEU A 1086 22.85 -9.86 -13.93
N ASN A 1087 23.47 -8.72 -13.63
CA ASN A 1087 24.62 -8.64 -12.73
C ASN A 1087 24.28 -9.12 -11.30
N VAL A 1088 23.14 -8.72 -10.74
CA VAL A 1088 22.66 -9.25 -9.45
C VAL A 1088 22.52 -10.77 -9.51
N ALA A 1089 21.80 -11.31 -10.51
CA ALA A 1089 21.53 -12.74 -10.62
C ALA A 1089 22.82 -13.60 -10.71
N LEU A 1090 23.74 -13.24 -11.61
CA LEU A 1090 25.01 -13.95 -11.81
C LEU A 1090 25.91 -13.93 -10.57
N THR A 1091 25.76 -12.93 -9.70
CA THR A 1091 26.62 -12.72 -8.52
C THR A 1091 26.05 -13.27 -7.20
N ARG A 1092 24.99 -14.09 -7.26
CA ARG A 1092 24.43 -14.78 -6.08
C ARG A 1092 25.16 -16.11 -5.72
N ALA A 1093 25.93 -16.68 -6.65
CA ALA A 1093 26.58 -17.98 -6.49
C ALA A 1093 27.93 -17.91 -5.76
N GLN A 1094 28.19 -18.85 -4.85
CA GLN A 1094 29.53 -19.04 -4.26
C GLN A 1094 30.38 -20.04 -5.07
N CYS A 1095 29.89 -21.28 -5.21
CA CYS A 1095 30.68 -22.42 -5.70
C CYS A 1095 30.34 -22.81 -7.14
N LYS A 1096 29.05 -22.76 -7.51
CA LYS A 1096 28.56 -23.15 -8.84
C LYS A 1096 27.37 -22.29 -9.28
N LEU A 1097 27.39 -21.88 -10.54
CA LEU A 1097 26.30 -21.24 -11.27
C LEU A 1097 25.95 -22.11 -12.49
N ILE A 1098 24.68 -22.52 -12.60
CA ILE A 1098 24.14 -23.23 -13.75
C ILE A 1098 23.11 -22.33 -14.41
N LEU A 1099 23.32 -22.00 -15.68
CA LEU A 1099 22.40 -21.23 -16.51
C LEU A 1099 21.56 -22.20 -17.36
N VAL A 1100 20.28 -21.93 -17.55
CA VAL A 1100 19.33 -22.84 -18.21
C VAL A 1100 18.43 -22.04 -19.15
N GLY A 1101 18.40 -22.40 -20.43
CA GLY A 1101 17.52 -21.80 -21.44
C GLY A 1101 17.97 -22.07 -22.87
N CYS A 1102 17.20 -21.62 -23.87
CA CYS A 1102 17.51 -21.82 -25.29
C CYS A 1102 18.64 -20.87 -25.74
N VAL A 1103 19.79 -21.42 -26.17
CA VAL A 1103 20.95 -20.65 -26.65
C VAL A 1103 20.61 -19.82 -27.89
N PRO A 1104 19.99 -20.36 -28.96
CA PRO A 1104 19.58 -19.58 -30.12
C PRO A 1104 18.64 -18.40 -29.79
N ALA A 1105 17.76 -18.55 -28.80
CA ALA A 1105 16.84 -17.50 -28.35
C ALA A 1105 17.53 -16.34 -27.60
N LEU A 1106 18.70 -16.61 -27.02
CA LEU A 1106 19.42 -15.68 -26.15
C LEU A 1106 20.67 -15.08 -26.80
N GLU A 1107 21.33 -15.76 -27.73
CA GLU A 1107 22.60 -15.29 -28.29
C GLU A 1107 22.49 -14.02 -29.16
N ASN A 1108 21.28 -13.69 -29.63
CA ASN A 1108 20.96 -12.42 -30.30
C ASN A 1108 20.86 -11.21 -29.34
N LEU A 1109 20.87 -11.42 -28.01
CA LEU A 1109 20.83 -10.33 -27.03
C LEU A 1109 22.26 -9.90 -26.61
N PRO A 1110 22.62 -8.60 -26.59
CA PRO A 1110 24.03 -8.16 -26.52
C PRO A 1110 24.86 -8.70 -25.34
N ILE A 1111 24.28 -8.81 -24.13
CA ILE A 1111 25.01 -9.31 -22.96
C ILE A 1111 25.05 -10.85 -22.95
N PHE A 1112 23.99 -11.50 -23.44
CA PHE A 1112 23.91 -12.95 -23.55
C PHE A 1112 24.84 -13.51 -24.62
N CYS A 1113 25.00 -12.83 -25.76
CA CYS A 1113 26.04 -13.12 -26.75
C CYS A 1113 27.41 -13.26 -26.07
N ARG A 1114 27.79 -12.25 -25.24
CA ARG A 1114 29.06 -12.25 -24.48
C ARG A 1114 29.12 -13.38 -23.45
N LEU A 1115 28.01 -13.69 -22.76
CA LEU A 1115 27.92 -14.75 -21.75
C LEU A 1115 28.03 -16.16 -22.35
N ILE A 1116 27.34 -16.40 -23.46
CA ILE A 1116 27.35 -17.66 -24.20
C ILE A 1116 28.72 -17.87 -24.86
N THR A 1117 29.31 -16.84 -25.49
CA THR A 1117 30.71 -16.91 -25.99
C THR A 1117 31.71 -17.19 -24.87
N TYR A 1118 31.53 -16.62 -23.67
CA TYR A 1118 32.37 -16.92 -22.51
C TYR A 1118 32.25 -18.41 -22.08
N CYS A 1119 31.03 -18.96 -21.98
CA CYS A 1119 30.81 -20.39 -21.71
C CYS A 1119 31.34 -21.30 -22.83
N ARG A 1120 31.20 -20.90 -24.11
CA ARG A 1120 31.78 -21.61 -25.27
C ARG A 1120 33.30 -21.67 -25.16
N SER A 1121 33.97 -20.58 -24.78
CA SER A 1121 35.44 -20.54 -24.64
C SER A 1121 35.99 -21.43 -23.51
N MET A 1122 35.16 -21.80 -22.53
CA MET A 1122 35.50 -22.75 -21.46
C MET A 1122 35.06 -24.19 -21.74
N ASN A 1123 34.38 -24.45 -22.87
CA ASN A 1123 33.70 -25.72 -23.17
C ASN A 1123 32.70 -26.13 -22.05
N THR A 1124 31.88 -25.17 -21.62
CA THR A 1124 30.84 -25.35 -20.59
C THR A 1124 29.42 -25.01 -21.07
N VAL A 1125 29.20 -24.92 -22.38
CA VAL A 1125 27.84 -25.06 -22.95
C VAL A 1125 27.56 -26.55 -23.15
N VAL A 1126 26.40 -27.02 -22.68
CA VAL A 1126 25.98 -28.43 -22.71
C VAL A 1126 24.57 -28.50 -23.26
N GLY A 1127 24.35 -29.24 -24.35
CA GLY A 1127 23.00 -29.48 -24.88
C GLY A 1127 22.18 -30.38 -23.95
N TYR A 1128 20.92 -30.03 -23.73
CA TYR A 1128 19.93 -30.85 -23.04
C TYR A 1128 18.95 -31.45 -24.05
N GLY A 1129 19.24 -32.67 -24.50
CA GLY A 1129 18.25 -33.51 -25.16
C GLY A 1129 17.32 -34.14 -24.12
N MET A 1130 16.05 -34.32 -24.50
CA MET A 1130 15.09 -35.17 -23.78
C MET A 1130 15.29 -36.64 -24.13
#